data_AF-A0A368G9P5-F1
#
_entry.id   AF-A0A368G9P5-F1
#
_cell.length_a   1.000
_cell.length_b   1.000
_cell.length_c   1.000
_cell.angle_alpha   90.00
_cell.angle_beta   90.00
_cell.angle_gamma   90.00
#
_symmetry.space_group_name_H-M   'P 1'
#
loop_
_entity.id
_entity.type
_entity.pdbx_description
1 polymer ?
#
loop_
_entity_poly.entity_id
_entity_poly.type
_entity_poly.pdbx_seq_one_letter_code
_entity_poly.pdbx_strand_id
1 'polypeptide(L)'
;MWFSQRLSLCVLSRAKRERMEKTSSKPRTFVKIPSFMRLSQVHLDQFVTLMLPCLKLAMFSKARNEFVAPIVKCCCSISPKIVLPAVLDIVYPALETLTEPHRLLQALQVLVAVAPVLAKDQPGKDGKTFRIHAVNLMNSLLPGLDQNDMGKCLTTFQIVGVLVNLIPLVDCSEAVLLRSDLTEDEKELCSATANFDSIIAMFMDKLLSMMVEYGEAAAFTGAHTNINAKTKANMDDHILHRGTISVFKGICRNSSTELYKVAVDRLYNFLGEHVFDSKTVSTAIADMVFVAVKMYPSLSFVRFFSLIKKKLQQTISIETYSEEKVDFQVIWWLSMADRVLKVPSSYLLENWTEVRALLELVLPLKKCTLATEKATAILESVLEGLCSIYLLESPTRRANADKSLEEALAIRHWSATVDKKTWQPQWHVPCQEDIDRAAELFRDFVIPQLQALAAPQGMDKKEMMHHILLIRNAVLGASASLPFFEGPNYGLEESPSLKAIEHPVARPVNAPVLTLNGRNVRDVVLESMRSLLDYLFEHCEDDVKSIQQVVVLLNTLASCRGLNSELFVTSVLSYRTTKAILSDQIAGNRGNIEMLSEEYTLLMHKKRNVTQSGYQFKPQHLEILRMLVKIGTSTYSQNRVKAQLVLVNLLKDYPFAHRSIIGDLVKLLDPANNSSHEQVKGALHMLTDHKRDALMLRAGFEAQLLAMPAIVGTRHSEKPSIIDLLEQAQNSIVELYESYRIEYDVRLVRFHLPSCA
;
A
#
# COMPACT_ATOMS: atom_id res chain seq x y z
N MET A 1 -28.69 20.16 6.68
CA MET A 1 -27.39 19.61 6.22
C MET A 1 -27.52 18.31 5.42
N TRP A 2 -28.07 17.22 5.95
CA TRP A 2 -28.22 15.97 5.17
C TRP A 2 -29.03 16.16 3.87
N PHE A 3 -30.17 16.85 3.95
CA PHE A 3 -30.96 17.22 2.77
C PHE A 3 -30.13 18.01 1.74
N SER A 4 -29.41 19.05 2.18
CA SER A 4 -28.52 19.87 1.35
C SER A 4 -27.41 19.06 0.66
N GLN A 5 -26.83 18.08 1.36
CA GLN A 5 -25.85 17.16 0.79
C GLN A 5 -26.47 16.25 -0.26
N ARG A 6 -27.61 15.63 0.02
CA ARG A 6 -28.29 14.77 -0.95
C ARG A 6 -28.75 15.57 -2.18
N LEU A 7 -29.29 16.76 -1.98
CA LEU A 7 -29.73 17.64 -3.07
C LEU A 7 -28.55 18.02 -3.99
N SER A 8 -27.44 18.52 -3.42
CA SER A 8 -26.25 18.89 -4.20
C SER A 8 -25.64 17.69 -4.95
N LEU A 9 -25.59 16.51 -4.33
CA LEU A 9 -25.15 15.27 -4.98
C LEU A 9 -26.06 14.84 -6.13
N CYS A 10 -27.38 14.97 -5.98
CA CYS A 10 -28.35 14.66 -7.03
C CYS A 10 -28.21 15.61 -8.22
N VAL A 11 -28.06 16.92 -7.97
CA VAL A 11 -27.84 17.93 -9.02
C VAL A 11 -26.52 17.66 -9.75
N LEU A 12 -25.44 17.40 -9.02
CA LEU A 12 -24.14 17.03 -9.59
C LEU A 12 -24.24 15.77 -10.46
N SER A 13 -24.91 14.73 -9.97
CA SER A 13 -25.10 13.47 -10.69
C SER A 13 -25.92 13.66 -11.98
N ARG A 14 -26.95 14.53 -11.93
CA ARG A 14 -27.74 14.91 -13.11
C ARG A 14 -26.89 15.69 -14.11
N ALA A 15 -26.17 16.72 -13.67
CA ALA A 15 -25.28 17.50 -14.52
C ALA A 15 -24.22 16.61 -15.20
N LYS A 16 -23.64 15.68 -14.45
CA LYS A 16 -22.70 14.67 -14.95
C LYS A 16 -23.32 13.78 -16.02
N ARG A 17 -24.52 13.22 -15.78
CA ARG A 17 -25.24 12.42 -16.77
C ARG A 17 -25.48 13.20 -18.06
N GLU A 18 -26.03 14.40 -17.94
CA GLU A 18 -26.38 15.24 -19.08
C GLU A 18 -25.15 15.67 -19.91
N ARG A 19 -24.03 16.01 -19.25
CA ARG A 19 -22.76 16.33 -19.93
C ARG A 19 -22.17 15.08 -20.61
N MET A 20 -22.19 13.91 -19.95
CA MET A 20 -21.70 12.66 -20.55
C MET A 20 -22.50 12.22 -21.79
N GLU A 21 -23.82 12.42 -21.79
CA GLU A 21 -24.67 12.13 -22.96
C GLU A 21 -24.32 13.03 -24.16
N LYS A 22 -23.90 14.28 -23.93
CA LYS A 22 -23.47 15.19 -25.02
C LYS A 22 -22.15 14.75 -25.66
N THR A 23 -21.19 14.27 -24.88
CA THR A 23 -19.84 13.94 -25.37
C THR A 23 -19.69 12.49 -25.87
N SER A 24 -20.69 11.62 -25.65
CA SER A 24 -20.61 10.19 -25.97
C SER A 24 -21.46 9.86 -27.19
N SER A 25 -20.84 9.35 -28.26
CA SER A 25 -21.56 8.87 -29.45
C SER A 25 -22.40 7.61 -29.17
N LYS A 26 -22.06 6.82 -28.13
CA LYS A 26 -22.83 5.65 -27.71
C LYS A 26 -23.84 6.02 -26.61
N PRO A 27 -25.15 5.72 -26.78
CA PRO A 27 -26.14 5.90 -25.72
C PRO A 27 -25.84 4.91 -24.58
N ARG A 28 -25.54 5.44 -23.39
CA ARG A 28 -25.30 4.63 -22.17
C ARG A 28 -26.56 4.40 -21.34
N THR A 29 -27.61 5.16 -21.60
CA THR A 29 -28.89 5.14 -20.91
C THR A 29 -29.98 4.78 -21.91
N PHE A 30 -30.91 3.92 -21.50
CA PHE A 30 -32.05 3.53 -22.34
C PHE A 30 -32.97 4.72 -22.67
N VAL A 31 -33.03 5.74 -21.79
CA VAL A 31 -33.85 6.95 -21.98
C VAL A 31 -32.95 8.19 -22.07
N LYS A 32 -33.05 8.90 -23.20
CA LYS A 32 -32.37 10.19 -23.42
C LYS A 32 -33.13 11.34 -22.76
N ILE A 33 -32.41 12.28 -22.16
CA ILE A 33 -33.02 13.48 -21.57
C ILE A 33 -33.34 14.49 -22.71
N PRO A 34 -34.62 14.92 -22.86
CA PRO A 34 -35.01 15.91 -23.87
C PRO A 34 -34.25 17.23 -23.69
N SER A 35 -33.91 17.91 -24.80
CA SER A 35 -33.09 19.12 -24.79
C SER A 35 -33.64 20.24 -23.91
N PHE A 36 -34.96 20.44 -23.89
CA PHE A 36 -35.64 21.46 -23.09
C PHE A 36 -35.67 21.17 -21.58
N MET A 37 -35.43 19.92 -21.16
CA MET A 37 -35.35 19.53 -19.75
C MET A 37 -33.91 19.53 -19.22
N ARG A 38 -32.91 19.90 -20.04
CA ARG A 38 -31.51 19.89 -19.64
C ARG A 38 -31.17 21.10 -18.76
N LEU A 39 -30.28 20.88 -17.81
CA LEU A 39 -29.73 21.94 -16.97
C LEU A 39 -28.76 22.80 -17.79
N SER A 40 -29.04 24.10 -17.86
CA SER A 40 -28.12 25.11 -18.40
C SER A 40 -27.15 25.56 -17.31
N GLN A 41 -26.06 26.25 -17.68
CA GLN A 41 -25.15 26.84 -16.69
C GLN A 41 -25.87 27.88 -15.81
N VAL A 42 -26.84 28.63 -16.37
CA VAL A 42 -27.66 29.60 -15.63
C VAL A 42 -28.46 28.92 -14.52
N HIS A 43 -29.10 27.78 -14.79
CA HIS A 43 -29.84 27.02 -13.77
C HIS A 43 -28.92 26.54 -12.64
N LEU A 44 -27.70 26.13 -12.99
CA LEU A 44 -26.70 25.64 -12.05
C LEU A 44 -26.17 26.78 -11.16
N ASP A 45 -25.89 27.93 -11.75
CA ASP A 45 -25.43 29.15 -11.05
C ASP A 45 -26.51 29.69 -10.10
N GLN A 46 -27.77 29.72 -10.53
CA GLN A 46 -28.91 30.05 -9.67
C GLN A 46 -29.03 29.09 -8.48
N PHE A 47 -28.94 27.77 -8.72
CA PHE A 47 -28.97 26.78 -7.65
C PHE A 47 -27.86 27.01 -6.62
N VAL A 48 -26.62 27.22 -7.08
CA VAL A 48 -25.47 27.45 -6.18
C VAL A 48 -25.63 28.76 -5.41
N THR A 49 -26.15 29.81 -6.05
CA THR A 49 -26.40 31.12 -5.42
C THR A 49 -27.42 31.01 -4.28
N LEU A 50 -28.49 30.23 -4.46
CA LEU A 50 -29.48 29.94 -3.40
C LEU A 50 -28.91 29.11 -2.25
N MET A 51 -27.95 28.22 -2.54
CA MET A 51 -27.32 27.37 -1.52
C MET A 51 -26.24 28.11 -0.71
N LEU A 52 -25.60 29.14 -1.28
CA LEU A 52 -24.42 29.78 -0.71
C LEU A 52 -24.65 30.41 0.68
N PRO A 53 -25.76 31.13 0.96
CA PRO A 53 -26.02 31.67 2.30
C PRO A 53 -26.13 30.58 3.37
N CYS A 54 -26.84 29.48 3.05
CA CYS A 54 -26.94 28.33 3.94
C CYS A 54 -25.59 27.66 4.16
N LEU A 55 -24.74 27.61 3.13
CA LEU A 55 -23.39 27.07 3.24
C LEU A 55 -22.48 27.95 4.11
N LYS A 56 -22.48 29.27 3.91
CA LYS A 56 -21.71 30.21 4.74
C LYS A 56 -22.07 30.08 6.23
N LEU A 57 -23.35 29.91 6.54
CA LEU A 57 -23.81 29.64 7.92
C LEU A 57 -23.38 28.25 8.42
N ALA A 58 -23.46 27.22 7.56
CA ALA A 58 -23.11 25.86 7.94
C ALA A 58 -21.59 25.66 8.14
N MET A 59 -20.74 26.42 7.43
CA MET A 59 -19.29 26.33 7.52
C MET A 59 -18.76 26.53 8.95
N PHE A 60 -19.38 27.43 9.71
CA PHE A 60 -19.00 27.71 11.09
C PHE A 60 -19.89 27.01 12.12
N SER A 61 -20.69 26.03 11.69
CA SER A 61 -21.50 25.25 12.62
C SER A 61 -20.62 24.47 13.59
N LYS A 62 -21.13 24.18 14.79
CA LYS A 62 -20.50 23.23 15.71
C LYS A 62 -21.06 21.82 15.56
N ALA A 63 -22.15 21.65 14.81
CA ALA A 63 -22.84 20.39 14.61
C ALA A 63 -22.62 19.87 13.18
N ARG A 64 -22.39 18.56 13.02
CA ARG A 64 -22.29 17.81 11.75
C ARG A 64 -21.51 18.51 10.61
N ASN A 65 -20.34 19.04 10.92
CA ASN A 65 -19.44 19.71 9.95
C ASN A 65 -18.94 18.80 8.83
N GLU A 66 -18.98 17.48 9.05
CA GLU A 66 -18.66 16.44 8.06
C GLU A 66 -19.41 16.59 6.72
N PHE A 67 -20.56 17.27 6.71
CA PHE A 67 -21.35 17.49 5.50
C PHE A 67 -20.91 18.73 4.69
N VAL A 68 -20.23 19.69 5.31
CA VAL A 68 -19.93 20.99 4.68
C VAL A 68 -18.98 20.82 3.49
N ALA A 69 -17.81 20.22 3.70
CA ALA A 69 -16.80 20.03 2.65
C ALA A 69 -17.36 19.26 1.43
N PRO A 70 -18.11 18.14 1.60
CA PRO A 70 -18.78 17.48 0.48
C PRO A 70 -19.76 18.37 -0.30
N ILE A 71 -20.57 19.20 0.39
CA ILE A 71 -21.51 20.10 -0.28
C ILE A 71 -20.75 21.17 -1.05
N VAL A 72 -19.76 21.82 -0.43
CA VAL A 72 -18.95 22.86 -1.08
C VAL A 72 -18.23 22.27 -2.30
N LYS A 73 -17.66 21.07 -2.19
CA LYS A 73 -17.05 20.36 -3.33
C LYS A 73 -18.02 20.19 -4.50
N CYS A 74 -19.26 19.77 -4.21
CA CYS A 74 -20.29 19.59 -5.24
C CYS A 74 -20.65 20.92 -5.91
N CYS A 75 -20.94 21.96 -5.11
CA CYS A 75 -21.28 23.28 -5.62
C CYS A 75 -20.14 23.90 -6.43
N CYS A 76 -18.90 23.80 -5.94
CA CYS A 76 -17.71 24.33 -6.61
C CYS A 76 -17.44 23.60 -7.94
N SER A 77 -17.65 22.28 -8.00
CA SER A 77 -17.50 21.52 -9.25
C SER A 77 -18.45 21.99 -10.35
N ILE A 78 -19.63 22.49 -9.97
CA ILE A 78 -20.70 22.89 -10.89
C ILE A 78 -20.57 24.36 -11.31
N SER A 79 -20.35 25.26 -10.35
CA SER A 79 -20.26 26.71 -10.55
C SER A 79 -19.02 27.28 -9.82
N PRO A 80 -17.81 27.01 -10.32
CA PRO A 80 -16.57 27.40 -9.65
C PRO A 80 -16.45 28.91 -9.48
N LYS A 81 -16.90 29.70 -10.47
CA LYS A 81 -16.80 31.17 -10.47
C LYS A 81 -17.61 31.87 -9.38
N ILE A 82 -18.56 31.19 -8.75
CA ILE A 82 -19.35 31.71 -7.63
C ILE A 82 -18.76 31.24 -6.29
N VAL A 83 -18.36 29.96 -6.23
CA VAL A 83 -17.93 29.34 -4.98
C VAL A 83 -16.48 29.68 -4.62
N LEU A 84 -15.57 29.75 -5.60
CA LEU A 84 -14.15 30.02 -5.35
C LEU A 84 -13.95 31.39 -4.66
N PRO A 85 -14.49 32.52 -5.15
CA PRO A 85 -14.40 33.80 -4.45
C PRO A 85 -14.96 33.72 -3.03
N ALA A 86 -16.15 33.14 -2.87
CA ALA A 86 -16.82 33.06 -1.58
C ALA A 86 -16.04 32.23 -0.54
N VAL A 87 -15.26 31.24 -0.97
CA VAL A 87 -14.37 30.46 -0.09
C VAL A 87 -13.09 31.24 0.18
N LEU A 88 -12.48 31.88 -0.83
CA LEU A 88 -11.26 32.68 -0.66
C LEU A 88 -11.46 33.87 0.29
N ASP A 89 -12.61 34.55 0.20
CA ASP A 89 -13.02 35.64 1.11
C ASP A 89 -13.12 35.19 2.57
N ILE A 90 -13.27 33.89 2.81
CA ILE A 90 -13.31 33.31 4.16
C ILE A 90 -11.91 32.83 4.59
N VAL A 91 -11.16 32.24 3.65
CA VAL A 91 -9.86 31.62 3.92
C VAL A 91 -8.80 32.67 4.24
N TYR A 92 -8.67 33.74 3.45
CA TYR A 92 -7.60 34.73 3.67
C TYR A 92 -7.71 35.41 5.05
N PRO A 93 -8.89 35.93 5.48
CA PRO A 93 -9.02 36.48 6.82
C PRO A 93 -8.78 35.44 7.93
N ALA A 94 -9.16 34.18 7.70
CA ALA A 94 -8.93 33.12 8.67
C ALA A 94 -7.43 32.76 8.83
N LEU A 95 -6.62 32.93 7.78
CA LEU A 95 -5.17 32.75 7.81
C LEU A 95 -4.45 33.87 8.56
N GLU A 96 -4.97 35.11 8.50
CA GLU A 96 -4.38 36.27 9.17
C GLU A 96 -4.75 36.37 10.66
N THR A 97 -5.89 35.80 11.06
CA THR A 97 -6.41 35.94 12.43
C THR A 97 -5.83 34.92 13.40
N LEU A 98 -5.09 35.40 14.40
CA LEU A 98 -4.51 34.57 15.47
C LEU A 98 -5.50 34.23 16.61
N THR A 99 -6.64 34.93 16.69
CA THR A 99 -7.57 34.86 17.82
C THR A 99 -8.71 33.85 17.66
N GLU A 100 -8.93 33.30 16.47
CA GLU A 100 -10.06 32.40 16.17
C GLU A 100 -9.63 31.06 15.53
N PRO A 101 -8.89 30.20 16.25
CA PRO A 101 -8.28 28.99 15.68
C PRO A 101 -9.30 27.98 15.11
N HIS A 102 -10.51 27.94 15.67
CA HIS A 102 -11.58 27.07 15.18
C HIS A 102 -12.09 27.48 13.80
N ARG A 103 -12.11 28.78 13.48
CA ARG A 103 -12.52 29.28 12.16
C ARG A 103 -11.48 28.95 11.11
N LEU A 104 -10.19 29.02 11.46
CA LEU A 104 -9.11 28.61 10.57
C LEU A 104 -9.24 27.14 10.15
N LEU A 105 -9.40 26.21 11.11
CA LEU A 105 -9.52 24.79 10.77
C LEU A 105 -10.73 24.51 9.85
N GLN A 106 -11.88 25.15 10.11
CA GLN A 106 -13.08 25.02 9.27
C GLN A 106 -12.87 25.61 7.86
N ALA A 107 -12.22 26.77 7.77
CA ALA A 107 -11.88 27.40 6.49
C ALA A 107 -10.92 26.52 5.67
N LEU A 108 -9.90 25.93 6.31
CA LEU A 108 -8.95 25.03 5.66
C LEU A 108 -9.63 23.73 5.18
N GLN A 109 -10.56 23.15 5.95
CA GLN A 109 -11.32 21.97 5.52
C GLN A 109 -12.14 22.25 4.26
N VAL A 110 -12.71 23.45 4.14
CA VAL A 110 -13.43 23.87 2.94
C VAL A 110 -12.46 24.17 1.80
N LEU A 111 -11.27 24.70 2.10
CA LEU A 111 -10.21 24.89 1.10
C LEU A 111 -9.76 23.56 0.48
N VAL A 112 -9.58 22.49 1.27
CA VAL A 112 -9.28 21.13 0.76
C VAL A 112 -10.32 20.70 -0.29
N ALA A 113 -11.60 21.00 -0.05
CA ALA A 113 -12.69 20.61 -0.93
C ALA A 113 -12.66 21.32 -2.29
N VAL A 114 -12.16 22.56 -2.34
CA VAL A 114 -12.11 23.38 -3.56
C VAL A 114 -10.74 23.43 -4.22
N ALA A 115 -9.66 23.08 -3.52
CA ALA A 115 -8.29 23.11 -4.04
C ALA A 115 -8.10 22.38 -5.38
N PRO A 116 -8.72 21.20 -5.62
CA PRO A 116 -8.65 20.58 -6.93
C PRO A 116 -9.25 21.44 -8.04
N VAL A 117 -10.40 22.07 -7.77
CA VAL A 117 -11.11 22.93 -8.73
C VAL A 117 -10.36 24.24 -8.95
N LEU A 118 -9.74 24.79 -7.90
CA LEU A 118 -8.87 25.96 -7.97
C LEU A 118 -7.72 25.75 -8.96
N ALA A 119 -7.04 24.59 -8.89
CA ALA A 119 -5.96 24.25 -9.81
C ALA A 119 -6.44 24.01 -11.25
N LYS A 120 -7.70 23.60 -11.45
CA LYS A 120 -8.31 23.36 -12.77
C LYS A 120 -8.99 24.58 -13.38
N ASP A 121 -9.07 25.70 -12.66
CA ASP A 121 -9.92 26.82 -13.04
C ASP A 121 -9.54 27.36 -14.43
N GLN A 122 -10.55 27.56 -15.28
CA GLN A 122 -10.38 28.05 -16.65
C GLN A 122 -10.87 29.50 -16.75
N PRO A 123 -10.36 30.30 -17.71
CA PRO A 123 -10.78 31.68 -17.90
C PRO A 123 -12.31 31.82 -17.99
N GLY A 124 -12.86 32.77 -17.21
CA GLY A 124 -14.28 33.12 -17.30
C GLY A 124 -14.60 33.97 -18.53
N LYS A 125 -15.82 34.54 -18.57
CA LYS A 125 -16.21 35.51 -19.62
C LYS A 125 -15.31 36.75 -19.62
N ASP A 126 -14.80 37.13 -18.45
CA ASP A 126 -13.94 38.29 -18.25
C ASP A 126 -12.45 37.96 -18.42
N GLY A 127 -12.11 36.74 -18.88
CA GLY A 127 -10.74 36.28 -19.12
C GLY A 127 -9.93 35.92 -17.87
N LYS A 128 -10.44 36.18 -16.67
CA LYS A 128 -9.72 35.95 -15.40
C LYS A 128 -9.85 34.53 -14.84
N THR A 129 -8.80 34.08 -14.15
CA THR A 129 -8.75 32.82 -13.39
C THR A 129 -8.43 33.06 -11.92
N PHE A 130 -8.75 32.08 -11.08
CA PHE A 130 -8.36 32.08 -9.65
C PHE A 130 -7.06 31.31 -9.40
N ARG A 131 -6.37 30.85 -10.45
CA ARG A 131 -5.21 29.95 -10.35
C ARG A 131 -4.04 30.56 -9.60
N ILE A 132 -3.85 31.89 -9.68
CA ILE A 132 -2.80 32.59 -8.95
C ILE A 132 -2.89 32.38 -7.43
N HIS A 133 -4.12 32.28 -6.89
CA HIS A 133 -4.32 32.02 -5.47
C HIS A 133 -3.78 30.65 -5.05
N ALA A 134 -3.65 29.68 -5.96
CA ALA A 134 -3.01 28.40 -5.61
C ALA A 134 -1.54 28.60 -5.23
N VAL A 135 -0.81 29.49 -5.91
CA VAL A 135 0.58 29.83 -5.59
C VAL A 135 0.66 30.58 -4.27
N ASN A 136 -0.17 31.60 -4.10
CA ASN A 136 -0.19 32.42 -2.88
C ASN A 136 -0.53 31.58 -1.64
N LEU A 137 -1.55 30.70 -1.76
CA LEU A 137 -1.96 29.83 -0.67
C LEU A 137 -0.88 28.82 -0.28
N MET A 138 -0.07 28.31 -1.22
CA MET A 138 1.05 27.44 -0.85
C MET A 138 1.98 28.18 0.13
N ASN A 139 2.30 29.45 -0.13
CA ASN A 139 3.11 30.25 0.78
C ASN A 139 2.38 30.55 2.12
N SER A 140 1.15 31.04 2.05
CA SER A 140 0.37 31.44 3.25
C SER A 140 0.02 30.28 4.19
N LEU A 141 0.09 29.03 3.71
CA LEU A 141 -0.20 27.84 4.51
C LEU A 141 1.01 27.30 5.28
N LEU A 142 2.23 27.80 5.04
CA LEU A 142 3.45 27.38 5.75
C LEU A 142 3.31 27.44 7.29
N PRO A 143 2.73 28.49 7.91
CA PRO A 143 2.53 28.53 9.35
C PRO A 143 1.56 27.45 9.86
N GLY A 144 0.73 26.89 8.98
CA GLY A 144 -0.18 25.79 9.30
C GLY A 144 0.52 24.45 9.52
N LEU A 145 1.83 24.34 9.22
CA LEU A 145 2.69 23.22 9.62
C LEU A 145 3.14 23.43 11.07
N ASP A 146 2.23 23.20 12.00
CA ASP A 146 2.42 23.40 13.44
C ASP A 146 2.30 22.07 14.20
N GLN A 147 3.37 21.68 14.89
CA GLN A 147 3.40 20.47 15.72
C GLN A 147 2.47 20.54 16.93
N ASN A 148 2.13 21.75 17.39
CA ASN A 148 1.22 21.93 18.52
C ASN A 148 -0.25 21.75 18.12
N ASP A 149 -0.55 21.76 16.82
CA ASP A 149 -1.90 21.60 16.28
C ASP A 149 -1.88 20.65 15.07
N MET A 150 -1.87 19.35 15.38
CA MET A 150 -1.87 18.29 14.36
C MET A 150 -3.11 18.30 13.47
N GLY A 151 -4.22 18.91 13.91
CA GLY A 151 -5.41 19.11 13.09
C GLY A 151 -5.17 20.12 11.97
N LYS A 152 -4.54 21.26 12.29
CA LYS A 152 -4.09 22.24 11.28
C LYS A 152 -3.02 21.63 10.38
N CYS A 153 -2.02 20.97 10.96
CA CYS A 153 -0.94 20.34 10.21
C CYS A 153 -1.45 19.33 9.17
N LEU A 154 -2.38 18.44 9.56
CA LEU A 154 -3.03 17.50 8.65
C LEU A 154 -3.74 18.20 7.48
N THR A 155 -4.50 19.26 7.77
CA THR A 155 -5.28 19.96 6.75
C THR A 155 -4.36 20.72 5.79
N THR A 156 -3.29 21.33 6.31
CA THR A 156 -2.23 21.95 5.51
C THR A 156 -1.56 20.95 4.58
N PHE A 157 -1.16 19.78 5.08
CA PHE A 157 -0.61 18.70 4.24
C PHE A 157 -1.56 18.25 3.14
N GLN A 158 -2.86 18.17 3.43
CA GLN A 158 -3.87 17.82 2.43
C GLN A 158 -3.97 18.89 1.34
N ILE A 159 -4.03 20.18 1.69
CA ILE A 159 -4.16 21.27 0.71
C ILE A 159 -2.91 21.35 -0.15
N VAL A 160 -1.73 21.47 0.46
CA VAL A 160 -0.46 21.56 -0.26
C VAL A 160 -0.26 20.30 -1.10
N GLY A 161 -0.51 19.12 -0.53
CA GLY A 161 -0.47 17.83 -1.23
C GLY A 161 -1.37 17.79 -2.46
N VAL A 162 -2.58 18.37 -2.41
CA VAL A 162 -3.44 18.49 -3.59
C VAL A 162 -2.80 19.38 -4.65
N LEU A 163 -2.31 20.56 -4.27
CA LEU A 163 -1.76 21.54 -5.19
C LEU A 163 -0.50 21.02 -5.88
N VAL A 164 0.48 20.51 -5.13
CA VAL A 164 1.73 19.98 -5.72
C VAL A 164 1.51 18.77 -6.62
N ASN A 165 0.41 18.03 -6.44
CA ASN A 165 0.06 16.90 -7.30
C ASN A 165 -0.72 17.28 -8.57
N LEU A 166 -1.31 18.48 -8.61
CA LEU A 166 -2.09 18.98 -9.76
C LEU A 166 -1.32 20.04 -10.57
N ILE A 167 -0.35 20.71 -9.97
CA ILE A 167 0.39 21.82 -10.56
C ILE A 167 1.79 21.34 -10.97
N PRO A 168 2.17 21.45 -12.26
CA PRO A 168 3.57 21.40 -12.68
C PRO A 168 4.34 22.56 -12.03
N LEU A 169 5.32 22.22 -11.20
CA LEU A 169 6.19 23.18 -10.51
C LEU A 169 7.36 23.50 -11.45
N VAL A 170 7.18 24.54 -12.26
CA VAL A 170 8.16 25.05 -13.22
C VAL A 170 8.13 26.57 -13.15
N ASP A 171 9.29 27.20 -13.03
CA ASP A 171 9.39 28.65 -13.14
C ASP A 171 9.16 29.08 -14.60
N CYS A 172 8.04 29.77 -14.82
CA CYS A 172 7.61 30.30 -16.10
C CYS A 172 7.71 31.83 -16.16
N SER A 173 8.33 32.48 -15.17
CA SER A 173 8.34 33.95 -15.05
C SER A 173 8.97 34.65 -16.25
N GLU A 174 10.04 34.09 -16.82
CA GLU A 174 10.69 34.62 -18.02
C GLU A 174 9.81 34.52 -19.29
N ALA A 175 8.76 33.70 -19.30
CA ALA A 175 7.88 33.56 -20.46
C ALA A 175 7.21 34.90 -20.83
N VAL A 176 7.04 35.81 -19.88
CA VAL A 176 6.48 37.17 -20.10
C VAL A 176 7.34 37.98 -21.07
N LEU A 177 8.64 37.72 -21.12
CA LEU A 177 9.59 38.40 -22.01
C LEU A 177 9.74 37.67 -23.35
N LEU A 178 9.64 36.33 -23.33
CA LEU A 178 9.92 35.46 -24.47
C LEU A 178 8.71 35.24 -25.38
N ARG A 179 7.48 35.32 -24.84
CA ARG A 179 6.25 34.97 -25.56
C ARG A 179 5.33 36.17 -25.77
N SER A 180 4.80 36.29 -26.98
CA SER A 180 3.80 37.31 -27.33
C SER A 180 2.34 36.82 -27.23
N ASP A 181 2.11 35.52 -27.04
CA ASP A 181 0.78 34.88 -27.04
C ASP A 181 0.14 34.76 -25.64
N LEU A 182 0.65 35.50 -24.66
CA LEU A 182 0.19 35.45 -23.27
C LEU A 182 -0.95 36.45 -23.02
N THR A 183 -2.00 35.97 -22.34
CA THR A 183 -3.02 36.87 -21.78
C THR A 183 -2.50 37.59 -20.53
N GLU A 184 -3.13 38.69 -20.11
CA GLU A 184 -2.73 39.40 -18.88
C GLU A 184 -2.80 38.49 -17.62
N ASP A 185 -3.80 37.61 -17.54
CA ASP A 185 -3.93 36.61 -16.47
C ASP A 185 -2.79 35.58 -16.51
N GLU A 186 -2.38 35.16 -17.71
CA GLU A 186 -1.23 34.26 -17.88
C GLU A 186 0.10 34.96 -17.52
N LYS A 187 0.26 36.25 -17.82
CA LYS A 187 1.46 37.02 -17.43
C LYS A 187 1.57 37.12 -15.91
N GLU A 188 0.47 37.40 -15.22
CA GLU A 188 0.42 37.46 -13.76
C GLU A 188 0.75 36.09 -13.16
N LEU A 189 0.15 35.01 -13.68
CA LEU A 189 0.40 33.65 -13.22
C LEU A 189 1.84 33.22 -13.47
N CYS A 190 2.42 33.49 -14.65
CA CYS A 190 3.83 33.25 -14.96
C CYS A 190 4.72 33.98 -13.96
N SER A 191 4.47 35.26 -13.71
CA SER A 191 5.26 36.04 -12.74
C SER A 191 5.20 35.44 -11.33
N ALA A 192 4.04 34.94 -10.92
CA ALA A 192 3.89 34.28 -9.62
C ALA A 192 4.70 32.98 -9.49
N THR A 193 4.97 32.26 -10.59
CA THR A 193 5.74 31.01 -10.56
C THR A 193 7.21 31.18 -10.18
N ALA A 194 7.76 32.40 -10.24
CA ALA A 194 9.10 32.71 -9.72
C ALA A 194 9.23 32.36 -8.22
N ASN A 195 8.12 32.35 -7.48
CA ASN A 195 8.11 32.01 -6.06
C ASN A 195 8.21 30.51 -5.79
N PHE A 196 8.16 29.63 -6.80
CA PHE A 196 8.20 28.18 -6.55
C PHE A 196 9.50 27.73 -5.89
N ASP A 197 10.65 28.32 -6.23
CA ASP A 197 11.93 28.03 -5.60
C ASP A 197 11.88 28.30 -4.09
N SER A 198 11.49 29.52 -3.72
CA SER A 198 11.41 29.94 -2.31
C SER A 198 10.34 29.17 -1.54
N ILE A 199 9.18 28.90 -2.15
CA ILE A 199 8.12 28.10 -1.54
C ILE A 199 8.62 26.69 -1.23
N ILE A 200 9.25 26.02 -2.21
CA ILE A 200 9.78 24.65 -2.02
C ILE A 200 10.86 24.65 -0.93
N ALA A 201 11.78 25.62 -0.98
CA ALA A 201 12.81 25.79 0.03
C ALA A 201 12.21 25.92 1.44
N MET A 202 11.29 26.88 1.65
CA MET A 202 10.67 27.12 2.94
C MET A 202 9.85 25.93 3.44
N PHE A 203 9.13 25.23 2.56
CA PHE A 203 8.41 24.01 2.93
C PHE A 203 9.35 22.91 3.38
N MET A 204 10.45 22.70 2.65
CA MET A 204 11.44 21.67 2.99
C MET A 204 12.14 21.99 4.30
N ASP A 205 12.56 23.25 4.49
CA ASP A 205 13.20 23.68 5.73
C ASP A 205 12.24 23.50 6.93
N LYS A 206 10.95 23.85 6.76
CA LYS A 206 9.94 23.64 7.81
C LYS A 206 9.67 22.16 8.09
N LEU A 207 9.56 21.33 7.04
CA LEU A 207 9.40 19.88 7.17
C LEU A 207 10.56 19.24 7.92
N LEU A 208 11.79 19.59 7.56
CA LEU A 208 13.00 19.06 8.17
C LEU A 208 13.18 19.59 9.61
N SER A 209 12.88 20.86 9.88
CA SER A 209 12.85 21.41 11.25
C SER A 209 11.89 20.64 12.15
N MET A 210 10.67 20.35 11.67
CA MET A 210 9.73 19.51 12.42
C MET A 210 10.31 18.11 12.69
N MET A 211 11.07 17.52 11.75
CA MET A 211 11.73 16.23 11.99
C MET A 211 12.83 16.32 13.04
N VAL A 212 13.59 17.42 13.11
CA VAL A 212 14.57 17.67 14.19
C VAL A 212 13.85 17.74 15.53
N GLU A 213 12.83 18.60 15.62
CA GLU A 213 12.08 18.83 16.86
C GLU A 213 11.44 17.54 17.39
N TYR A 214 10.80 16.75 16.51
CA TYR A 214 10.26 15.43 16.86
C TYR A 214 11.35 14.41 17.23
N GLY A 215 12.48 14.44 16.52
CA GLY A 215 13.60 13.53 16.76
C GLY A 215 14.26 13.77 18.11
N GLU A 216 14.48 15.04 18.47
CA GLU A 216 15.04 15.44 19.76
C GLU A 216 14.06 15.18 20.91
N ALA A 217 12.78 15.54 20.76
CA ALA A 217 11.77 15.30 21.77
C ALA A 217 11.62 13.80 22.12
N ALA A 218 11.79 12.92 21.14
CA ALA A 218 11.78 11.48 21.34
C ALA A 218 12.91 10.98 22.24
N ALA A 219 14.08 11.63 22.21
CA ALA A 219 15.23 11.26 23.03
C ALA A 219 15.03 11.55 24.54
N PHE A 220 14.19 12.53 24.89
CA PHE A 220 14.05 13.01 26.27
C PHE A 220 12.75 12.59 26.97
N THR A 221 11.66 12.41 26.24
CA THR A 221 10.31 12.31 26.84
C THR A 221 9.82 10.89 27.10
N GLY A 222 10.46 9.86 26.51
CA GLY A 222 10.01 8.47 26.57
C GLY A 222 8.60 8.21 25.98
N ALA A 223 7.92 9.25 25.49
CA ALA A 223 6.57 9.22 24.94
C ALA A 223 6.55 8.79 23.47
N HIS A 224 7.69 8.93 22.77
CA HIS A 224 7.87 8.52 21.39
C HIS A 224 8.69 7.23 21.30
N THR A 225 8.46 6.46 20.25
CA THR A 225 9.05 5.13 20.12
C THR A 225 10.50 5.24 19.62
N ASN A 226 11.47 4.83 20.45
CA ASN A 226 12.86 4.65 20.01
C ASN A 226 12.92 3.81 18.74
N ILE A 227 13.97 4.01 17.93
CA ILE A 227 14.15 3.27 16.67
C ILE A 227 14.18 1.75 16.90
N ASN A 228 14.62 1.35 18.10
CA ASN A 228 14.71 -0.03 18.54
C ASN A 228 13.38 -0.61 19.10
N ALA A 229 12.34 0.20 19.29
CA ALA A 229 11.08 -0.20 19.92
C ALA A 229 10.07 -0.83 18.93
N LYS A 230 9.40 -1.90 19.38
CA LYS A 230 8.34 -2.60 18.62
C LYS A 230 6.93 -2.00 18.79
N THR A 231 6.80 -0.85 19.45
CA THR A 231 5.52 -0.18 19.72
C THR A 231 4.87 0.37 18.44
N LYS A 232 3.53 0.41 18.41
CA LYS A 232 2.74 1.00 17.31
C LYS A 232 2.80 2.52 17.36
N ALA A 233 2.96 3.14 16.20
CA ALA A 233 2.94 4.60 16.03
C ALA A 233 1.59 5.18 16.46
N ASN A 234 1.60 6.37 17.06
CA ASN A 234 0.39 7.08 17.44
C ASN A 234 -0.22 7.82 16.22
N MET A 235 -1.37 8.49 16.40
CA MET A 235 -2.02 9.20 15.29
C MET A 235 -1.16 10.35 14.76
N ASP A 236 -0.45 11.05 15.64
CA ASP A 236 0.38 12.21 15.29
C ASP A 236 1.59 11.79 14.45
N ASP A 237 2.23 10.68 14.82
CA ASP A 237 3.28 10.03 14.03
C ASP A 237 2.80 9.73 12.60
N HIS A 238 1.57 9.23 12.47
CA HIS A 238 0.97 8.93 11.16
C HIS A 238 0.67 10.18 10.34
N ILE A 239 0.22 11.27 10.98
CA ILE A 239 -0.03 12.55 10.31
C ILE A 239 1.29 13.14 9.81
N LEU A 240 2.31 13.20 10.66
CA LEU A 240 3.63 13.73 10.32
C LEU A 240 4.26 12.91 9.17
N HIS A 241 4.30 11.59 9.32
CA HIS A 241 4.88 10.69 8.32
C HIS A 241 4.15 10.79 6.98
N ARG A 242 2.84 10.53 6.94
CA ARG A 242 2.09 10.50 5.67
C ARG A 242 1.96 11.86 5.03
N GLY A 243 1.81 12.91 5.83
CA GLY A 243 1.72 14.29 5.37
C GLY A 243 3.00 14.74 4.67
N THR A 244 4.14 14.53 5.32
CA THR A 244 5.47 14.83 4.76
C THR A 244 5.70 14.09 3.45
N ILE A 245 5.46 12.76 3.43
CA ILE A 245 5.63 11.96 2.22
C ILE A 245 4.69 12.39 1.10
N SER A 246 3.44 12.75 1.41
CA SER A 246 2.48 13.20 0.41
C SER A 246 2.93 14.49 -0.29
N VAL A 247 3.38 15.49 0.47
CA VAL A 247 3.86 16.76 -0.07
C VAL A 247 5.18 16.57 -0.82
N PHE A 248 6.16 15.92 -0.19
CA PHE A 248 7.47 15.70 -0.79
C PHE A 248 7.38 14.89 -2.09
N LYS A 249 6.53 13.86 -2.15
CA LYS A 249 6.27 13.09 -3.37
C LYS A 249 5.68 13.95 -4.47
N GLY A 250 4.73 14.83 -4.17
CA GLY A 250 4.16 15.74 -5.16
C GLY A 250 5.19 16.72 -5.71
N ILE A 251 6.01 17.32 -4.83
CA ILE A 251 7.11 18.21 -5.21
C ILE A 251 8.09 17.46 -6.13
N CYS A 252 8.58 16.29 -5.71
CA CYS A 252 9.55 15.51 -6.48
C CYS A 252 9.01 15.07 -7.84
N ARG A 253 7.73 14.71 -7.91
CA ARG A 253 7.10 14.16 -9.12
C ARG A 253 6.83 15.21 -10.20
N ASN A 254 6.41 16.40 -9.80
CA ASN A 254 5.87 17.42 -10.72
C ASN A 254 6.79 18.64 -10.89
N SER A 255 8.02 18.60 -10.41
CA SER A 255 9.01 19.68 -10.55
C SER A 255 9.87 19.56 -11.81
N SER A 256 10.34 20.70 -12.31
CA SER A 256 11.51 20.78 -13.20
C SER A 256 12.77 20.24 -12.49
N THR A 257 13.83 19.99 -13.26
CA THR A 257 15.11 19.52 -12.70
C THR A 257 15.68 20.49 -11.67
N GLU A 258 15.60 21.80 -11.90
CA GLU A 258 16.15 22.80 -10.96
C GLU A 258 15.38 22.83 -9.65
N LEU A 259 14.05 22.89 -9.69
CA LEU A 259 13.22 22.91 -8.48
C LEU A 259 13.25 21.57 -7.72
N TYR A 260 13.48 20.45 -8.41
CA TYR A 260 13.72 19.16 -7.78
C TYR A 260 15.01 19.17 -6.95
N LYS A 261 16.11 19.74 -7.48
CA LYS A 261 17.39 19.83 -6.77
C LYS A 261 17.23 20.62 -5.48
N VAL A 262 16.50 21.74 -5.49
CA VAL A 262 16.22 22.56 -4.29
C VAL A 262 15.69 21.72 -3.12
N ALA A 263 14.76 20.80 -3.41
CA ALA A 263 14.18 19.92 -2.39
C ALA A 263 15.10 18.77 -1.98
N VAL A 264 15.73 18.12 -2.95
CA VAL A 264 16.54 16.92 -2.71
C VAL A 264 17.92 17.24 -2.11
N ASP A 265 18.50 18.39 -2.44
CA ASP A 265 19.75 18.86 -1.84
C ASP A 265 19.59 19.11 -0.34
N ARG A 266 18.47 19.70 0.07
CA ARG A 266 18.13 19.88 1.50
C ARG A 266 18.01 18.55 2.22
N LEU A 267 17.31 17.58 1.63
CA LEU A 267 17.22 16.22 2.20
C LEU A 267 18.59 15.56 2.30
N TYR A 268 19.44 15.70 1.28
CA TYR A 268 20.79 15.14 1.26
C TYR A 268 21.68 15.76 2.35
N ASN A 269 21.67 17.08 2.48
CA ASN A 269 22.45 17.79 3.50
C ASN A 269 21.98 17.41 4.91
N PHE A 270 20.65 17.37 5.11
CA PHE A 270 20.04 16.93 6.36
C PHE A 270 20.50 15.53 6.76
N LEU A 271 20.51 14.57 5.83
CA LEU A 271 21.02 13.22 6.09
C LEU A 271 22.52 13.19 6.41
N GLY A 272 23.30 14.12 5.85
CA GLY A 272 24.73 14.23 6.16
C GLY A 272 25.01 14.63 7.61
N GLU A 273 24.13 15.45 8.18
CA GLU A 273 24.29 16.17 9.45
C GLU A 273 23.51 15.56 10.63
N HIS A 274 22.37 14.90 10.36
CA HIS A 274 21.44 14.47 11.41
C HIS A 274 21.20 12.96 11.46
N VAL A 275 21.18 12.41 12.67
CA VAL A 275 20.80 11.02 12.98
C VAL A 275 19.98 11.01 14.27
N PHE A 276 18.85 10.30 14.29
CA PHE A 276 17.91 10.31 15.42
C PHE A 276 17.58 8.91 15.93
N ASP A 277 17.44 8.74 17.25
CA ASP A 277 16.84 7.56 17.88
C ASP A 277 15.30 7.67 17.91
N SER A 278 14.70 7.86 16.74
CA SER A 278 13.25 7.94 16.60
C SER A 278 12.79 7.11 15.41
N LYS A 279 11.89 6.15 15.68
CA LYS A 279 11.33 5.28 14.64
C LYS A 279 10.52 6.08 13.61
N THR A 280 9.67 6.99 14.06
CA THR A 280 8.83 7.83 13.19
C THR A 280 9.69 8.65 12.24
N VAL A 281 10.68 9.38 12.78
CA VAL A 281 11.59 10.22 11.98
C VAL A 281 12.42 9.36 11.03
N SER A 282 12.99 8.25 11.52
CA SER A 282 13.75 7.32 10.67
C SER A 282 12.91 6.81 9.50
N THR A 283 11.67 6.39 9.75
CA THR A 283 10.77 5.92 8.68
C THR A 283 10.35 7.02 7.72
N ALA A 284 10.14 8.25 8.19
CA ALA A 284 9.78 9.39 7.34
C ALA A 284 10.94 9.77 6.42
N ILE A 285 12.14 9.94 6.96
CA ILE A 285 13.33 10.29 6.17
C ILE A 285 13.70 9.17 5.20
N ALA A 286 13.63 7.90 5.62
CA ALA A 286 13.87 6.77 4.72
C ALA A 286 12.86 6.74 3.56
N ASP A 287 11.58 7.01 3.82
CA ASP A 287 10.56 7.11 2.79
C ASP A 287 10.77 8.32 1.86
N MET A 288 11.29 9.45 2.37
CA MET A 288 11.70 10.59 1.54
C MET A 288 12.86 10.21 0.62
N VAL A 289 13.88 9.49 1.12
CA VAL A 289 14.98 8.97 0.26
C VAL A 289 14.42 8.08 -0.84
N PHE A 290 13.53 7.16 -0.50
CA PHE A 290 12.87 6.31 -1.49
C PHE A 290 12.11 7.13 -2.54
N VAL A 291 11.36 8.16 -2.12
CA VAL A 291 10.64 9.05 -3.05
C VAL A 291 11.63 9.79 -3.96
N ALA A 292 12.71 10.35 -3.42
CA ALA A 292 13.71 11.06 -4.22
C ALA A 292 14.32 10.14 -5.29
N VAL A 293 14.81 8.98 -4.87
CA VAL A 293 15.41 7.98 -5.75
C VAL A 293 14.41 7.47 -6.79
N LYS A 294 13.18 7.16 -6.39
CA LYS A 294 12.16 6.67 -7.32
C LYS A 294 11.76 7.71 -8.37
N MET A 295 11.61 8.97 -7.98
CA MET A 295 11.11 10.04 -8.85
C MET A 295 12.16 10.56 -9.83
N TYR A 296 13.45 10.49 -9.49
CA TYR A 296 14.53 10.82 -10.43
C TYR A 296 15.81 10.00 -10.15
N PRO A 297 15.81 8.71 -10.53
CA PRO A 297 16.89 7.80 -10.14
C PRO A 297 18.27 8.22 -10.65
N SER A 298 18.37 8.73 -11.88
CA SER A 298 19.64 9.12 -12.50
C SER A 298 20.40 10.20 -11.74
N LEU A 299 19.69 11.14 -11.10
CA LEU A 299 20.31 12.20 -10.30
C LEU A 299 20.54 11.78 -8.85
N SER A 300 19.62 10.99 -8.29
CA SER A 300 19.54 10.76 -6.85
C SER A 300 20.14 9.45 -6.37
N PHE A 301 20.03 8.36 -7.14
CA PHE A 301 20.37 7.02 -6.65
C PHE A 301 21.83 6.92 -6.19
N VAL A 302 22.78 7.13 -7.10
CA VAL A 302 24.23 7.00 -6.81
C VAL A 302 24.64 7.92 -5.67
N ARG A 303 24.09 9.14 -5.63
CA ARG A 303 24.40 10.15 -4.61
C ARG A 303 23.97 9.71 -3.21
N PHE A 304 22.69 9.36 -3.00
CA PHE A 304 22.22 8.89 -1.69
C PHE A 304 22.84 7.54 -1.32
N PHE A 305 22.94 6.62 -2.28
CA PHE A 305 23.50 5.30 -2.05
C PHE A 305 24.96 5.36 -1.58
N SER A 306 25.78 6.20 -2.22
CA SER A 306 27.18 6.40 -1.84
C SER A 306 27.32 6.97 -0.43
N LEU A 307 26.49 7.95 -0.05
CA LEU A 307 26.47 8.51 1.30
C LEU A 307 26.09 7.45 2.34
N ILE A 308 24.99 6.73 2.11
CA ILE A 308 24.47 5.72 3.05
C ILE A 308 25.47 4.57 3.21
N LYS A 309 26.04 4.07 2.11
CA LYS A 309 27.05 3.02 2.15
C LYS A 309 28.29 3.48 2.92
N LYS A 310 28.80 4.69 2.64
CA LYS A 310 29.95 5.25 3.35
C LYS A 310 29.68 5.36 4.85
N LYS A 311 28.50 5.84 5.25
CA LYS A 311 28.12 5.96 6.67
C LYS A 311 28.01 4.59 7.33
N LEU A 312 27.41 3.58 6.66
CA LEU A 312 27.40 2.20 7.17
C LEU A 312 28.80 1.62 7.37
N GLN A 313 29.72 1.84 6.43
CA GLN A 313 31.11 1.41 6.54
C GLN A 313 31.85 2.09 7.70
N GLN A 314 31.47 3.32 8.04
CA GLN A 314 32.04 4.05 9.18
C GLN A 314 31.46 3.60 10.52
N THR A 315 30.18 3.21 10.55
CA THR A 315 29.49 2.81 11.80
C THR A 315 29.67 1.32 12.12
N ILE A 316 29.82 0.44 11.12
CA ILE A 316 30.00 -1.00 11.33
C ILE A 316 31.48 -1.31 11.50
N SER A 317 31.87 -1.71 12.72
CA SER A 317 33.21 -2.21 13.03
C SER A 317 33.22 -3.75 13.12
N ILE A 318 34.41 -4.34 13.26
CA ILE A 318 34.56 -5.79 13.47
C ILE A 318 33.81 -6.24 14.74
N GLU A 319 33.79 -5.39 15.78
CA GLU A 319 33.13 -5.66 17.05
C GLU A 319 31.61 -5.69 16.90
N THR A 320 31.03 -4.82 16.05
CA THR A 320 29.60 -4.73 15.78
C THR A 320 28.98 -6.07 15.37
N TYR A 321 29.70 -6.92 14.64
CA TYR A 321 29.22 -8.25 14.23
C TYR A 321 29.02 -9.22 15.40
N SER A 322 29.69 -8.98 16.52
CA SER A 322 29.63 -9.82 17.71
C SER A 322 28.63 -9.32 18.76
N GLU A 323 28.10 -8.10 18.59
CA GLU A 323 27.21 -7.45 19.56
C GLU A 323 25.77 -7.96 19.51
N GLU A 324 25.16 -8.19 20.68
CA GLU A 324 23.74 -8.54 20.77
C GLU A 324 22.80 -7.36 20.54
N LYS A 325 23.30 -6.14 20.79
CA LYS A 325 22.63 -4.86 20.59
C LYS A 325 23.62 -3.92 19.92
N VAL A 326 23.29 -3.51 18.71
CA VAL A 326 24.07 -2.52 17.96
C VAL A 326 23.62 -1.10 18.32
N ASP A 327 24.49 -0.13 18.06
CA ASP A 327 24.15 1.29 18.16
C ASP A 327 22.95 1.65 17.26
N PHE A 328 22.10 2.56 17.73
CA PHE A 328 20.92 3.01 17.00
C PHE A 328 21.28 3.62 15.62
N GLN A 329 22.47 4.19 15.47
CA GLN A 329 22.99 4.71 14.21
C GLN A 329 23.12 3.61 13.15
N VAL A 330 23.49 2.38 13.53
CA VAL A 330 23.51 1.24 12.59
C VAL A 330 22.10 0.99 12.08
N ILE A 331 21.10 0.95 12.98
CA ILE A 331 19.69 0.72 12.61
C ILE A 331 19.13 1.86 11.75
N TRP A 332 19.53 3.11 12.04
CA TRP A 332 19.19 4.28 11.23
C TRP A 332 19.66 4.10 9.79
N TRP A 333 20.95 3.83 9.60
CA TRP A 333 21.53 3.69 8.27
C TRP A 333 21.07 2.44 7.53
N LEU A 334 20.82 1.32 8.23
CA LEU A 334 20.20 0.13 7.63
C LEU A 334 18.78 0.45 7.13
N SER A 335 18.02 1.29 7.84
CA SER A 335 16.69 1.73 7.40
C SER A 335 16.75 2.61 6.15
N MET A 336 17.78 3.45 6.00
CA MET A 336 18.02 4.22 4.78
C MET A 336 18.45 3.32 3.61
N ALA A 337 19.31 2.33 3.88
CA ALA A 337 19.78 1.37 2.89
C ALA A 337 18.63 0.53 2.31
N ASP A 338 17.69 0.10 3.14
CA ASP A 338 16.48 -0.60 2.70
C ASP A 338 15.70 0.23 1.67
N ARG A 339 15.60 1.54 1.88
CA ARG A 339 14.78 2.42 1.05
C ARG A 339 15.48 2.97 -0.18
N VAL A 340 16.78 3.23 -0.11
CA VAL A 340 17.56 3.70 -1.27
C VAL A 340 17.70 2.63 -2.35
N LEU A 341 17.69 1.35 -1.97
CA LEU A 341 17.81 0.22 -2.90
C LEU A 341 16.49 -0.16 -3.59
N LYS A 342 15.36 0.45 -3.21
CA LYS A 342 14.08 0.31 -3.92
C LYS A 342 14.04 1.21 -5.17
N VAL A 343 15.02 1.04 -6.04
CA VAL A 343 15.23 1.75 -7.31
C VAL A 343 14.89 0.83 -8.49
N PRO A 344 14.57 1.35 -9.70
CA PRO A 344 14.41 0.49 -10.87
C PRO A 344 15.63 -0.41 -11.10
N SER A 345 15.38 -1.64 -11.55
CA SER A 345 16.41 -2.69 -11.63
C SER A 345 17.63 -2.30 -12.46
N SER A 346 17.45 -1.49 -13.52
CA SER A 346 18.56 -1.00 -14.35
C SER A 346 19.65 -0.32 -13.54
N TYR A 347 19.28 0.47 -12.53
CA TYR A 347 20.24 1.17 -11.67
C TYR A 347 20.89 0.22 -10.65
N LEU A 348 20.20 -0.84 -10.21
CA LEU A 348 20.81 -1.90 -9.41
C LEU A 348 21.85 -2.66 -10.21
N LEU A 349 21.55 -2.99 -11.47
CA LEU A 349 22.45 -3.72 -12.37
C LEU A 349 23.68 -2.89 -12.75
N GLU A 350 23.50 -1.62 -13.12
CA GLU A 350 24.60 -0.69 -13.43
C GLU A 350 25.58 -0.51 -12.26
N ASN A 351 25.09 -0.63 -11.02
CA ASN A 351 25.86 -0.46 -9.78
C ASN A 351 26.03 -1.78 -9.01
N TRP A 352 25.94 -2.92 -9.69
CA TRP A 352 25.81 -4.24 -9.03
C TRP A 352 26.93 -4.55 -8.05
N THR A 353 28.18 -4.22 -8.39
CA THR A 353 29.35 -4.43 -7.53
C THR A 353 29.19 -3.72 -6.18
N GLU A 354 28.72 -2.48 -6.21
CA GLU A 354 28.54 -1.68 -5.01
C GLU A 354 27.35 -2.14 -4.18
N VAL A 355 26.25 -2.56 -4.84
CA VAL A 355 25.06 -3.17 -4.22
C VAL A 355 25.42 -4.47 -3.51
N ARG A 356 26.15 -5.36 -4.20
CA ARG A 356 26.63 -6.62 -3.63
C ARG A 356 27.55 -6.37 -2.43
N ALA A 357 28.51 -5.46 -2.55
CA ALA A 357 29.39 -5.10 -1.45
C ALA A 357 28.63 -4.53 -0.22
N LEU A 358 27.50 -3.84 -0.42
CA LEU A 358 26.65 -3.43 0.68
C LEU A 358 25.96 -4.63 1.35
N LEU A 359 25.44 -5.59 0.57
CA LEU A 359 24.85 -6.82 1.12
C LEU A 359 25.87 -7.63 1.92
N GLU A 360 27.10 -7.76 1.40
CA GLU A 360 28.22 -8.43 2.08
C GLU A 360 28.61 -7.71 3.39
N LEU A 361 28.44 -6.39 3.47
CA LEU A 361 28.68 -5.63 4.69
C LEU A 361 27.61 -5.88 5.76
N VAL A 362 26.32 -5.94 5.39
CA VAL A 362 25.21 -5.90 6.34
C VAL A 362 24.64 -7.28 6.72
N LEU A 363 24.65 -8.26 5.81
CA LEU A 363 24.12 -9.60 6.07
C LEU A 363 24.86 -10.40 7.17
N PRO A 364 26.15 -10.15 7.44
CA PRO A 364 26.84 -10.79 8.57
C PRO A 364 26.41 -10.28 9.96
N LEU A 365 25.57 -9.23 10.07
CA LEU A 365 25.04 -8.70 11.33
C LEU A 365 24.01 -9.64 11.99
N LYS A 366 24.44 -10.87 12.30
CA LYS A 366 23.58 -11.95 12.78
C LYS A 366 23.41 -11.94 14.30
N LYS A 367 24.32 -11.35 15.09
CA LYS A 367 24.18 -11.38 16.56
C LYS A 367 23.05 -10.50 17.09
N CYS A 368 22.77 -9.36 16.47
CA CYS A 368 21.66 -8.48 16.85
C CYS A 368 20.40 -8.75 16.03
N THR A 369 19.31 -9.18 16.67
CA THR A 369 18.07 -9.53 15.95
C THR A 369 17.49 -8.39 15.14
N LEU A 370 17.50 -7.17 15.65
CA LEU A 370 16.96 -6.02 14.93
C LEU A 370 17.83 -5.67 13.71
N ALA A 371 19.15 -5.77 13.84
CA ALA A 371 20.06 -5.59 12.72
C ALA A 371 19.84 -6.67 11.65
N THR A 372 19.68 -7.95 12.05
CA THR A 372 19.31 -9.03 11.12
C THR A 372 17.98 -8.77 10.42
N GLU A 373 16.94 -8.34 11.15
CA GLU A 373 15.63 -8.00 10.58
C GLU A 373 15.77 -6.92 9.50
N LYS A 374 16.60 -5.89 9.74
CA LYS A 374 16.86 -4.81 8.77
C LYS A 374 17.74 -5.25 7.60
N ALA A 375 18.82 -5.98 7.85
CA ALA A 375 19.73 -6.46 6.82
C ALA A 375 19.03 -7.43 5.84
N THR A 376 18.19 -8.31 6.37
CA THR A 376 17.41 -9.23 5.52
C THR A 376 16.29 -8.51 4.76
N ALA A 377 15.74 -7.41 5.28
CA ALA A 377 14.84 -6.54 4.52
C ALA A 377 15.54 -5.82 3.37
N ILE A 378 16.82 -5.44 3.52
CA ILE A 378 17.63 -4.90 2.41
C ILE A 378 17.75 -5.94 1.29
N LEU A 379 18.03 -7.21 1.63
CA LEU A 379 18.08 -8.31 0.66
C LEU A 379 16.72 -8.52 -0.03
N GLU A 380 15.61 -8.48 0.73
CA GLU A 380 14.27 -8.53 0.17
C GLU A 380 14.04 -7.41 -0.85
N SER A 381 14.41 -6.17 -0.51
CA SER A 381 14.24 -4.99 -1.37
C SER A 381 15.02 -5.08 -2.68
N VAL A 382 16.25 -5.60 -2.66
CA VAL A 382 17.04 -5.85 -3.88
C VAL A 382 16.38 -6.94 -4.72
N LEU A 383 15.97 -8.06 -4.12
CA LEU A 383 15.30 -9.14 -4.83
C LEU A 383 13.94 -8.71 -5.39
N GLU A 384 13.17 -7.91 -4.65
CA GLU A 384 11.91 -7.32 -5.11
C GLU A 384 12.13 -6.45 -6.35
N GLY A 385 13.18 -5.61 -6.34
CA GLY A 385 13.56 -4.74 -7.44
C GLY A 385 13.92 -5.49 -8.73
N LEU A 386 14.58 -6.65 -8.59
CA LEU A 386 14.97 -7.53 -9.71
C LEU A 386 13.83 -8.44 -10.20
N CYS A 387 12.99 -8.94 -9.30
CA CYS A 387 12.06 -10.03 -9.59
C CYS A 387 10.61 -9.59 -9.82
N SER A 388 10.23 -8.36 -9.44
CA SER A 388 8.84 -7.90 -9.50
C SER A 388 8.51 -7.16 -10.79
N ILE A 389 7.21 -7.06 -11.13
CA ILE A 389 6.72 -6.21 -12.22
C ILE A 389 6.14 -4.94 -11.63
N TYR A 390 6.65 -3.78 -12.06
CA TYR A 390 6.20 -2.48 -11.56
C TYR A 390 6.29 -1.40 -12.63
N LEU A 391 5.62 -0.28 -12.38
CA LEU A 391 5.64 0.90 -13.25
C LEU A 391 6.94 1.68 -13.05
N LEU A 392 7.54 2.10 -14.17
CA LEU A 392 8.63 3.05 -14.21
C LEU A 392 8.07 4.47 -14.27
N GLU A 393 8.80 5.44 -13.71
CA GLU A 393 8.44 6.84 -13.84
C GLU A 393 8.59 7.30 -15.29
N SER A 394 7.65 8.12 -15.76
CA SER A 394 7.63 8.58 -17.15
C SER A 394 8.85 9.45 -17.46
N PRO A 395 9.73 9.04 -18.40
CA PRO A 395 10.92 9.84 -18.75
C PRO A 395 10.54 11.17 -19.41
N THR A 396 9.35 11.24 -20.02
CA THR A 396 8.89 12.45 -20.70
C THR A 396 8.36 13.51 -19.75
N ARG A 397 7.95 13.16 -18.52
CA ARG A 397 7.33 14.13 -17.59
C ARG A 397 8.31 15.24 -17.23
N ARG A 398 9.48 14.88 -16.72
CA ARG A 398 10.52 15.85 -16.34
C ARG A 398 11.13 16.49 -17.59
N ALA A 399 11.40 15.71 -18.64
CA ALA A 399 11.88 16.26 -19.90
C ALA A 399 10.93 17.33 -20.50
N ASN A 400 9.61 17.17 -20.34
CA ASN A 400 8.64 18.19 -20.75
C ASN A 400 8.63 19.41 -19.82
N ALA A 401 8.91 19.22 -18.52
CA ALA A 401 9.03 20.32 -17.56
C ALA A 401 10.30 21.16 -17.78
N ASP A 402 11.34 20.56 -18.37
CA ASP A 402 12.63 21.19 -18.66
C ASP A 402 12.74 21.76 -20.09
N LYS A 403 11.66 21.72 -20.88
CA LYS A 403 11.64 22.34 -22.23
C LYS A 403 11.74 23.86 -22.15
N SER A 404 12.23 24.48 -23.23
CA SER A 404 12.21 25.94 -23.38
C SER A 404 10.78 26.48 -23.22
N LEU A 405 10.65 27.63 -22.56
CA LEU A 405 9.37 28.32 -22.34
C LEU A 405 8.69 28.72 -23.66
N GLU A 406 9.45 28.86 -24.76
CA GLU A 406 8.91 29.10 -26.10
C GLU A 406 8.21 27.85 -26.67
N GLU A 407 8.78 26.67 -26.43
CA GLU A 407 8.24 25.38 -26.90
C GLU A 407 7.06 24.91 -26.06
N ALA A 408 7.15 25.03 -24.73
CA ALA A 408 6.14 24.53 -23.81
C ALA A 408 5.92 25.49 -22.63
N LEU A 409 4.65 25.77 -22.35
CA LEU A 409 4.26 26.60 -21.22
C LEU A 409 3.55 25.76 -20.16
N ALA A 410 4.22 25.51 -19.03
CA ALA A 410 3.75 24.58 -17.99
C ALA A 410 2.44 25.04 -17.33
N ILE A 411 2.21 26.36 -17.19
CA ILE A 411 0.97 26.90 -16.59
C ILE A 411 -0.31 26.54 -17.36
N ARG A 412 -0.21 26.18 -18.65
CA ARG A 412 -1.34 25.71 -19.47
C ARG A 412 -1.67 24.23 -19.24
N HIS A 413 -0.78 23.49 -18.57
CA HIS A 413 -0.91 22.05 -18.32
C HIS A 413 -1.28 21.73 -16.86
N TRP A 414 -1.71 22.73 -16.09
CA TRP A 414 -2.23 22.52 -14.74
C TRP A 414 -3.40 21.52 -14.78
N SER A 415 -3.30 20.48 -13.95
CA SER A 415 -4.28 19.43 -13.80
C SER A 415 -4.61 18.64 -15.09
N ALA A 416 -3.67 18.63 -16.04
CA ALA A 416 -3.82 17.98 -17.33
C ALA A 416 -4.27 16.52 -17.19
N THR A 417 -5.27 16.16 -18.00
CA THR A 417 -5.84 14.82 -18.00
C THR A 417 -5.12 13.94 -19.00
N VAL A 418 -5.09 12.64 -18.72
CA VAL A 418 -4.46 11.67 -19.63
C VAL A 418 -5.49 11.02 -20.53
N ASP A 419 -5.23 11.01 -21.84
CA ASP A 419 -5.98 10.18 -22.77
C ASP A 419 -5.54 8.71 -22.63
N LYS A 420 -6.43 7.94 -22.01
CA LYS A 420 -6.20 6.52 -21.70
C LYS A 420 -6.05 5.62 -22.94
N LYS A 421 -6.37 6.11 -24.14
CA LYS A 421 -6.19 5.35 -25.39
C LYS A 421 -4.77 5.45 -25.93
N THR A 422 -4.12 6.60 -25.73
CA THR A 422 -2.79 6.90 -26.28
C THR A 422 -1.70 6.83 -25.22
N TRP A 423 -2.08 6.87 -23.94
CA TRP A 423 -1.16 6.76 -22.83
C TRP A 423 -0.51 5.38 -22.72
N GLN A 424 0.82 5.36 -22.78
CA GLN A 424 1.64 4.16 -22.72
C GLN A 424 2.55 4.21 -21.48
N PRO A 425 2.12 3.63 -20.35
CA PRO A 425 2.98 3.54 -19.18
C PRO A 425 4.16 2.60 -19.45
N GLN A 426 5.33 2.97 -18.95
CA GLN A 426 6.51 2.12 -18.99
C GLN A 426 6.52 1.16 -17.81
N TRP A 427 6.91 -0.08 -18.07
CA TRP A 427 6.97 -1.15 -17.08
C TRP A 427 8.38 -1.70 -17.00
N HIS A 428 8.81 -1.98 -15.78
CA HIS A 428 9.87 -2.95 -15.57
C HIS A 428 9.25 -4.35 -15.61
N VAL A 429 9.78 -5.19 -16.48
CA VAL A 429 9.51 -6.63 -16.53
C VAL A 429 10.87 -7.31 -16.38
N PRO A 430 11.05 -8.23 -15.41
CA PRO A 430 12.33 -8.88 -15.19
C PRO A 430 12.87 -9.51 -16.47
N CYS A 431 14.11 -9.18 -16.81
CA CYS A 431 14.87 -9.77 -17.91
C CYS A 431 15.80 -10.88 -17.42
N GLN A 432 16.58 -11.50 -18.32
CA GLN A 432 17.45 -12.61 -17.95
C GLN A 432 18.55 -12.15 -16.98
N GLU A 433 19.13 -10.97 -17.20
CA GLU A 433 20.16 -10.43 -16.32
C GLU A 433 19.64 -10.20 -14.89
N ASP A 434 18.42 -9.66 -14.73
CA ASP A 434 17.79 -9.50 -13.41
C ASP A 434 17.71 -10.84 -12.66
N ILE A 435 17.28 -11.89 -13.37
CA ILE A 435 17.11 -13.24 -12.79
C ILE A 435 18.46 -13.91 -12.52
N ASP A 436 19.47 -13.69 -13.36
CA ASP A 436 20.81 -14.22 -13.14
C ASP A 436 21.44 -13.64 -11.87
N ARG A 437 21.25 -12.32 -11.64
CA ARG A 437 21.67 -11.67 -10.39
C ARG A 437 20.86 -12.11 -9.19
N ALA A 438 19.56 -12.31 -9.33
CA ALA A 438 18.76 -12.92 -8.27
C ALA A 438 19.25 -14.34 -7.93
N ALA A 439 19.55 -15.16 -8.93
CA ALA A 439 20.10 -16.50 -8.76
C ALA A 439 21.48 -16.49 -8.08
N GLU A 440 22.34 -15.53 -8.43
CA GLU A 440 23.61 -15.26 -7.75
C GLU A 440 23.40 -15.01 -6.25
N LEU A 441 22.47 -14.11 -5.87
CA LEU A 441 22.17 -13.84 -4.46
C LEU A 441 21.63 -15.08 -3.72
N PHE A 442 20.79 -15.89 -4.38
CA PHE A 442 20.31 -17.14 -3.77
C PHE A 442 21.45 -18.15 -3.56
N ARG A 443 22.34 -18.31 -4.55
CA ARG A 443 23.49 -19.21 -4.41
C ARG A 443 24.42 -18.77 -3.29
N ASP A 444 24.72 -17.48 -3.22
CA ASP A 444 25.77 -16.98 -2.33
C ASP A 444 25.25 -16.75 -0.90
N PHE A 445 23.98 -16.34 -0.73
CA PHE A 445 23.44 -16.00 0.59
C PHE A 445 22.40 -16.99 1.11
N VAL A 446 21.53 -17.55 0.26
CA VAL A 446 20.38 -18.37 0.71
C VAL A 446 20.73 -19.85 0.84
N ILE A 447 21.39 -20.43 -0.17
CA ILE A 447 21.80 -21.85 -0.17
C ILE A 447 22.65 -22.20 1.07
N PRO A 448 23.65 -21.40 1.49
CA PRO A 448 24.41 -21.70 2.69
C PRO A 448 23.55 -21.74 3.96
N GLN A 449 22.49 -20.91 4.05
CA GLN A 449 21.58 -20.98 5.20
C GLN A 449 20.73 -22.26 5.16
N LEU A 450 20.25 -22.67 3.98
CA LEU A 450 19.51 -23.92 3.82
C LEU A 450 20.36 -25.14 4.20
N GLN A 451 21.64 -25.13 3.82
CA GLN A 451 22.60 -26.18 4.18
C GLN A 451 22.88 -26.20 5.69
N ALA A 452 23.05 -25.04 6.32
CA ALA A 452 23.23 -24.96 7.77
C ALA A 452 22.01 -25.50 8.54
N LEU A 453 20.80 -25.21 8.06
CA LEU A 453 19.55 -25.72 8.66
C LEU A 453 19.29 -27.22 8.42
N ALA A 454 20.00 -27.85 7.47
CA ALA A 454 19.93 -29.30 7.27
C ALA A 454 20.69 -30.10 8.35
N ALA A 455 21.65 -29.46 9.03
CA ALA A 455 22.40 -30.03 10.15
C ALA A 455 22.40 -29.05 11.34
N PRO A 456 21.24 -28.84 12.00
CA PRO A 456 21.08 -27.82 13.03
C PRO A 456 21.71 -28.18 14.38
N GLN A 457 22.49 -29.27 14.47
CA GLN A 457 23.04 -29.74 15.74
C GLN A 457 23.98 -28.70 16.36
N GLY A 458 23.69 -28.29 17.60
CA GLY A 458 24.50 -27.30 18.34
C GLY A 458 24.22 -25.83 17.97
N MET A 459 23.28 -25.56 17.07
CA MET A 459 22.87 -24.20 16.70
C MET A 459 21.99 -23.57 17.78
N ASP A 460 22.27 -22.33 18.16
CA ASP A 460 21.41 -21.59 19.09
C ASP A 460 20.06 -21.22 18.45
N LYS A 461 19.00 -21.13 19.26
CA LYS A 461 17.64 -20.79 18.81
C LYS A 461 17.58 -19.45 18.07
N LYS A 462 18.35 -18.46 18.53
CA LYS A 462 18.40 -17.13 17.91
C LYS A 462 19.04 -17.21 16.53
N GLU A 463 20.14 -17.94 16.41
CA GLU A 463 20.85 -18.18 15.16
C GLU A 463 19.95 -18.91 14.16
N MET A 464 19.27 -19.97 14.60
CA MET A 464 18.31 -20.71 13.78
C MET A 464 17.19 -19.81 13.24
N MET A 465 16.59 -19.00 14.12
CA MET A 465 15.57 -18.02 13.72
C MET A 465 16.11 -17.04 12.66
N HIS A 466 17.36 -16.60 12.75
CA HIS A 466 17.97 -15.68 11.79
C HIS A 466 18.24 -16.32 10.43
N HIS A 467 18.66 -17.58 10.40
CA HIS A 467 18.77 -18.34 9.15
C HIS A 467 17.41 -18.40 8.42
N ILE A 468 16.34 -18.76 9.16
CA ILE A 468 14.99 -18.83 8.60
C ILE A 468 14.52 -17.44 8.12
N LEU A 469 14.81 -16.38 8.89
CA LEU A 469 14.43 -15.01 8.55
C LEU A 469 15.05 -14.54 7.22
N LEU A 470 16.33 -14.85 6.99
CA LEU A 470 17.01 -14.55 5.73
C LEU A 470 16.35 -15.28 4.56
N ILE A 471 16.13 -16.59 4.69
CA ILE A 471 15.47 -17.40 3.66
C ILE A 471 14.07 -16.83 3.38
N ARG A 472 13.32 -16.50 4.42
CA ARG A 472 11.95 -15.98 4.31
C ARG A 472 11.89 -14.69 3.52
N ASN A 473 12.75 -13.72 3.84
CA ASN A 473 12.78 -12.41 3.19
C ASN A 473 13.32 -12.53 1.75
N ALA A 474 14.28 -13.42 1.49
CA ALA A 474 14.75 -13.71 0.14
C ALA A 474 13.65 -14.33 -0.76
N VAL A 475 12.93 -15.34 -0.23
CA VAL A 475 11.80 -15.96 -0.94
C VAL A 475 10.69 -14.94 -1.19
N LEU A 476 10.39 -14.07 -0.21
CA LEU A 476 9.37 -13.03 -0.37
C LEU A 476 9.74 -12.03 -1.48
N GLY A 477 10.96 -11.48 -1.46
CA GLY A 477 11.43 -10.53 -2.47
C GLY A 477 11.43 -11.13 -3.89
N ALA A 478 11.81 -12.40 -4.02
CA ALA A 478 11.84 -13.08 -5.32
C ALA A 478 10.49 -13.65 -5.78
N SER A 479 9.47 -13.70 -4.91
CA SER A 479 8.26 -14.52 -5.13
C SER A 479 7.44 -14.19 -6.37
N ALA A 480 7.57 -12.99 -6.94
CA ALA A 480 6.95 -12.61 -8.21
C ALA A 480 7.57 -13.34 -9.44
N SER A 481 8.84 -13.75 -9.34
CA SER A 481 9.55 -14.51 -10.38
C SER A 481 9.80 -15.98 -10.02
N LEU A 482 9.40 -16.41 -8.81
CA LEU A 482 9.39 -17.83 -8.44
C LEU A 482 8.19 -18.54 -9.10
N PRO A 483 8.42 -19.65 -9.83
CA PRO A 483 7.32 -20.47 -10.32
C PRO A 483 6.50 -21.03 -9.16
N PHE A 484 5.21 -21.27 -9.39
CA PHE A 484 4.38 -22.00 -8.43
C PHE A 484 4.78 -23.48 -8.39
N PHE A 485 4.27 -24.22 -7.41
CA PHE A 485 4.48 -25.67 -7.34
C PHE A 485 4.03 -26.34 -8.64
N GLU A 486 4.91 -27.18 -9.17
CA GLU A 486 4.68 -27.95 -10.39
C GLU A 486 4.12 -29.33 -10.06
N GLY A 487 3.58 -30.01 -11.07
CA GLY A 487 3.04 -31.37 -10.94
C GLY A 487 1.52 -31.48 -11.15
N PRO A 488 0.99 -32.71 -11.07
CA PRO A 488 -0.43 -32.97 -11.30
C PRO A 488 -1.29 -32.26 -10.24
N ASN A 489 -2.50 -31.86 -10.64
CA ASN A 489 -3.48 -31.34 -9.70
C ASN A 489 -3.93 -32.51 -8.79
N TYR A 490 -3.91 -32.31 -7.47
CA TYR A 490 -4.32 -33.31 -6.48
C TYR A 490 -5.81 -33.66 -6.62
N GLY A 491 -6.63 -32.72 -7.09
CA GLY A 491 -8.06 -32.93 -7.34
C GLY A 491 -8.87 -32.91 -6.04
N LEU A 492 -9.30 -31.72 -5.62
CA LEU A 492 -10.10 -31.56 -4.39
C LEU A 492 -11.58 -31.93 -4.57
N GLU A 493 -12.08 -31.89 -5.82
CA GLU A 493 -13.45 -32.23 -6.19
C GLU A 493 -13.46 -32.67 -7.66
N GLU A 494 -14.20 -33.73 -7.97
CA GLU A 494 -14.38 -34.18 -9.35
C GLU A 494 -15.47 -33.35 -10.04
N SER A 495 -15.07 -32.34 -10.81
CA SER A 495 -16.01 -31.56 -11.62
C SER A 495 -15.45 -31.22 -13.00
N PRO A 496 -16.20 -31.51 -14.09
CA PRO A 496 -15.79 -31.14 -15.45
C PRO A 496 -15.55 -29.63 -15.63
N SER A 497 -16.29 -28.78 -14.92
CA SER A 497 -16.18 -27.31 -15.04
C SER A 497 -14.95 -26.75 -14.31
N LEU A 498 -14.42 -27.47 -13.32
CA LEU A 498 -13.25 -27.04 -12.54
C LEU A 498 -11.92 -27.39 -13.22
N LYS A 499 -11.91 -28.35 -14.14
CA LYS A 499 -10.70 -28.78 -14.87
C LYS A 499 -10.11 -27.68 -15.77
N ALA A 500 -10.91 -26.71 -16.19
CA ALA A 500 -10.51 -25.64 -17.12
C ALA A 500 -10.07 -24.33 -16.44
N ILE A 501 -9.98 -24.28 -15.09
CA ILE A 501 -9.70 -23.04 -14.37
C ILE A 501 -8.19 -22.87 -14.14
N GLU A 502 -7.59 -21.95 -14.89
CA GLU A 502 -6.18 -21.55 -14.75
C GLU A 502 -5.99 -20.36 -13.80
N HIS A 503 -4.76 -20.15 -13.34
CA HIS A 503 -4.42 -18.93 -12.59
C HIS A 503 -4.53 -17.69 -13.50
N PRO A 504 -4.95 -16.54 -12.97
CA PRO A 504 -4.82 -15.28 -13.68
C PRO A 504 -3.38 -15.05 -14.12
N VAL A 505 -3.21 -14.64 -15.38
CA VAL A 505 -1.91 -14.24 -15.93
C VAL A 505 -1.42 -13.02 -15.16
N ALA A 506 -0.45 -13.17 -14.27
CA ALA A 506 0.17 -12.03 -13.57
C ALA A 506 1.44 -11.53 -14.27
N ARG A 507 2.00 -12.37 -15.15
CA ARG A 507 3.32 -12.21 -15.74
C ARG A 507 3.27 -12.53 -17.23
N PRO A 508 4.03 -11.82 -18.10
CA PRO A 508 4.19 -12.21 -19.50
C PRO A 508 4.80 -13.61 -19.62
N VAL A 509 4.32 -14.40 -20.59
CA VAL A 509 4.73 -15.81 -20.76
C VAL A 509 6.24 -15.96 -21.01
N ASN A 510 6.86 -15.00 -21.68
CA ASN A 510 8.28 -15.05 -22.06
C ASN A 510 9.23 -14.52 -20.97
N ALA A 511 8.71 -14.07 -19.83
CA ALA A 511 9.55 -13.47 -18.79
C ALA A 511 10.25 -14.57 -17.95
N PRO A 512 11.58 -14.52 -17.76
CA PRO A 512 12.40 -15.60 -17.20
C PRO A 512 12.09 -15.92 -15.73
N VAL A 513 11.98 -17.18 -15.37
CA VAL A 513 11.69 -17.60 -13.98
C VAL A 513 12.97 -17.89 -13.21
N LEU A 514 12.98 -17.57 -11.92
CA LEU A 514 14.09 -17.90 -11.04
C LEU A 514 13.99 -19.39 -10.63
N THR A 515 15.02 -20.15 -10.95
CA THR A 515 15.20 -21.56 -10.55
C THR A 515 16.58 -21.74 -9.94
N LEU A 516 16.76 -22.76 -9.09
CA LEU A 516 18.05 -23.12 -8.52
C LEU A 516 18.52 -24.43 -9.13
N ASN A 517 19.51 -24.36 -10.00
CA ASN A 517 20.04 -25.51 -10.75
C ASN A 517 18.93 -26.28 -11.48
N GLY A 518 17.98 -25.56 -12.07
CA GLY A 518 16.82 -26.15 -12.77
C GLY A 518 15.71 -26.68 -11.85
N ARG A 519 15.88 -26.63 -10.52
CA ARG A 519 14.82 -26.98 -9.55
C ARG A 519 14.00 -25.76 -9.17
N ASN A 520 12.72 -25.99 -8.91
CA ASN A 520 11.81 -24.99 -8.37
C ASN A 520 12.24 -24.60 -6.94
N VAL A 521 12.43 -23.30 -6.71
CA VAL A 521 12.90 -22.77 -5.42
C VAL A 521 11.92 -23.07 -4.29
N ARG A 522 10.61 -23.07 -4.56
CA ARG A 522 9.60 -23.36 -3.54
C ARG A 522 9.71 -24.79 -3.04
N ASP A 523 9.95 -25.75 -3.93
CA ASP A 523 10.14 -27.15 -3.56
C ASP A 523 11.40 -27.33 -2.70
N VAL A 524 12.54 -26.75 -3.12
CA VAL A 524 13.81 -26.82 -2.37
C VAL A 524 13.66 -26.25 -0.96
N VAL A 525 12.99 -25.10 -0.81
CA VAL A 525 12.77 -24.47 0.50
C VAL A 525 11.77 -25.27 1.34
N LEU A 526 10.68 -25.78 0.75
CA LEU A 526 9.68 -26.59 1.46
C LEU A 526 10.30 -27.88 2.03
N GLU A 527 11.11 -28.58 1.23
CA GLU A 527 11.83 -29.78 1.66
C GLU A 527 12.74 -29.50 2.87
N SER A 528 13.50 -28.40 2.82
CA SER A 528 14.37 -27.99 3.93
C SER A 528 13.58 -27.62 5.18
N MET A 529 12.47 -26.87 5.04
CA MET A 529 11.63 -26.49 6.18
C MET A 529 10.91 -27.69 6.81
N ARG A 530 10.56 -28.71 6.03
CA ARG A 530 10.01 -29.97 6.56
C ARG A 530 11.02 -30.67 7.46
N SER A 531 12.23 -30.92 6.96
CA SER A 531 13.29 -31.56 7.74
C SER A 531 13.63 -30.78 9.01
N LEU A 532 13.70 -29.45 8.92
CA LEU A 532 13.92 -28.58 10.07
C LEU A 532 12.78 -28.66 11.09
N LEU A 533 11.53 -28.68 10.63
CA LEU A 533 10.37 -28.75 11.51
C LEU A 533 10.33 -30.08 12.27
N ASP A 534 10.68 -31.19 11.62
CA ASP A 534 10.78 -32.49 12.29
C ASP A 534 11.87 -32.48 13.38
N TYR A 535 13.04 -31.93 13.08
CA TYR A 535 14.10 -31.73 14.09
C TYR A 535 13.63 -30.86 15.26
N LEU A 536 12.98 -29.72 14.97
CA LEU A 536 12.47 -28.79 15.98
C LEU A 536 11.48 -29.48 16.92
N PHE A 537 10.56 -30.30 16.40
CA PHE A 537 9.61 -31.03 17.25
C PHE A 537 10.26 -32.13 18.08
N GLU A 538 11.29 -32.78 17.58
CA GLU A 538 11.95 -33.88 18.29
C GLU A 538 12.93 -33.38 19.37
N HIS A 539 13.63 -32.26 19.11
CA HIS A 539 14.75 -31.82 19.95
C HIS A 539 14.52 -30.48 20.67
N CYS A 540 13.71 -29.57 20.11
CA CYS A 540 13.61 -28.16 20.55
C CYS A 540 12.19 -27.59 20.38
N GLU A 541 11.15 -28.31 20.83
CA GLU A 541 9.75 -27.88 20.61
C GLU A 541 9.45 -26.48 21.21
N ASP A 542 10.25 -26.08 22.21
CA ASP A 542 10.16 -24.80 22.90
C ASP A 542 10.74 -23.61 22.13
N ASP A 543 11.36 -23.82 20.95
CA ASP A 543 11.75 -22.75 20.03
C ASP A 543 10.55 -22.20 19.22
N VAL A 544 9.68 -21.50 19.95
CA VAL A 544 8.48 -20.85 19.42
C VAL A 544 8.81 -19.85 18.29
N LYS A 545 9.93 -19.13 18.38
CA LYS A 545 10.25 -18.06 17.42
C LYS A 545 10.64 -18.63 16.06
N SER A 546 11.49 -19.66 16.02
CA SER A 546 11.87 -20.34 14.78
C SER A 546 10.67 -21.01 14.13
N ILE A 547 9.84 -21.73 14.91
CA ILE A 547 8.61 -22.36 14.39
C ILE A 547 7.66 -21.31 13.79
N GLN A 548 7.48 -20.15 14.44
CA GLN A 548 6.67 -19.08 13.88
C GLN A 548 7.22 -18.51 12.57
N GLN A 549 8.56 -18.43 12.40
CA GLN A 549 9.13 -18.02 11.12
C GLN A 549 8.88 -19.05 10.01
N VAL A 550 8.95 -20.35 10.34
CA VAL A 550 8.57 -21.43 9.41
C VAL A 550 7.12 -21.28 8.98
N VAL A 551 6.18 -21.08 9.92
CA VAL A 551 4.76 -20.87 9.62
C VAL A 551 4.53 -19.72 8.64
N VAL A 552 5.22 -18.59 8.82
CA VAL A 552 5.11 -17.45 7.90
C VAL A 552 5.70 -17.77 6.53
N LEU A 553 6.81 -18.50 6.48
CA LEU A 553 7.43 -18.94 5.22
C LEU A 553 6.51 -19.90 4.44
N LEU A 554 5.87 -20.86 5.12
CA LEU A 554 4.90 -21.78 4.49
C LEU A 554 3.75 -21.03 3.80
N ASN A 555 3.25 -19.95 4.42
CA ASN A 555 2.24 -19.09 3.79
C ASN A 555 2.77 -18.44 2.51
N THR A 556 4.00 -17.93 2.52
CA THR A 556 4.64 -17.32 1.35
C THR A 556 4.81 -18.35 0.22
N LEU A 557 5.25 -19.57 0.56
CA LEU A 557 5.45 -20.66 -0.40
C LEU A 557 4.13 -21.14 -1.03
N ALA A 558 3.03 -21.16 -0.29
CA ALA A 558 1.75 -21.68 -0.78
C ALA A 558 1.12 -20.81 -1.88
N SER A 559 1.17 -19.47 -1.75
CA SER A 559 0.37 -18.60 -2.62
C SER A 559 0.96 -17.21 -2.88
N CYS A 560 2.13 -16.84 -2.37
CA CYS A 560 2.61 -15.46 -2.56
C CYS A 560 3.19 -15.21 -3.98
N ARG A 561 2.83 -14.08 -4.61
CA ARG A 561 3.42 -13.51 -5.84
C ARG A 561 3.94 -12.08 -5.59
N GLY A 562 4.79 -11.92 -4.58
CA GLY A 562 5.37 -10.63 -4.18
C GLY A 562 4.43 -9.72 -3.40
N LEU A 563 3.17 -10.13 -3.17
CA LEU A 563 2.17 -9.31 -2.50
C LEU A 563 1.19 -10.16 -1.71
N ASN A 564 0.90 -9.74 -0.47
CA ASN A 564 -0.14 -10.35 0.36
C ASN A 564 -1.48 -9.58 0.24
N SER A 565 -2.58 -10.23 0.62
CA SER A 565 -3.93 -9.68 0.53
C SER A 565 -4.14 -8.42 1.38
N GLU A 566 -3.50 -8.32 2.55
CA GLU A 566 -3.61 -7.18 3.46
C GLU A 566 -2.99 -5.89 2.87
N LEU A 567 -1.81 -6.00 2.26
CA LEU A 567 -1.13 -4.91 1.57
C LEU A 567 -1.90 -4.48 0.32
N PHE A 568 -2.57 -5.42 -0.36
CA PHE A 568 -3.49 -5.09 -1.45
C PHE A 568 -4.68 -4.26 -0.95
N VAL A 569 -5.36 -4.67 0.13
CA VAL A 569 -6.47 -3.91 0.73
C VAL A 569 -6.02 -2.50 1.13
N THR A 570 -4.85 -2.39 1.76
CA THR A 570 -4.26 -1.09 2.12
C THR A 570 -4.03 -0.21 0.88
N SER A 571 -3.52 -0.80 -0.21
CA SER A 571 -3.33 -0.10 -1.49
C SER A 571 -4.65 0.37 -2.10
N VAL A 572 -5.72 -0.43 -2.01
CA VAL A 572 -7.08 -0.06 -2.46
C VAL A 572 -7.62 1.13 -1.66
N LEU A 573 -7.48 1.11 -0.34
CA LEU A 573 -7.96 2.18 0.53
C LEU A 573 -7.20 3.48 0.25
N SER A 574 -5.87 3.43 0.13
CA SER A 574 -5.04 4.58 -0.23
C SER A 574 -5.46 5.20 -1.56
N TYR A 575 -5.60 4.38 -2.63
CA TYR A 575 -6.06 4.86 -3.94
C TYR A 575 -7.46 5.49 -3.86
N ARG A 576 -8.40 4.89 -3.12
CA ARG A 576 -9.76 5.44 -2.96
C ARG A 576 -9.73 6.81 -2.32
N THR A 577 -8.91 7.02 -1.28
CA THR A 577 -8.74 8.31 -0.61
C THR A 577 -8.16 9.35 -1.56
N THR A 578 -7.02 9.04 -2.22
CA THR A 578 -6.38 9.96 -3.18
C THR A 578 -7.33 10.32 -4.33
N LYS A 579 -8.03 9.33 -4.88
CA LYS A 579 -9.04 9.56 -5.92
C LYS A 579 -10.20 10.41 -5.42
N ALA A 580 -10.72 10.16 -4.22
CA ALA A 580 -11.83 10.94 -3.66
C ALA A 580 -11.45 12.43 -3.54
N ILE A 581 -10.19 12.72 -3.21
CA ILE A 581 -9.66 14.09 -3.11
C ILE A 581 -9.45 14.70 -4.50
N LEU A 582 -8.63 14.08 -5.36
CA LEU A 582 -8.15 14.65 -6.62
C LEU A 582 -9.12 14.51 -7.81
N SER A 583 -10.15 13.66 -7.71
CA SER A 583 -11.02 13.38 -8.86
C SER A 583 -11.90 14.57 -9.26
N ASP A 584 -12.00 14.73 -10.57
CA ASP A 584 -13.01 15.60 -11.18
C ASP A 584 -14.40 14.98 -10.98
N GLN A 585 -15.26 15.69 -10.24
CA GLN A 585 -16.58 15.18 -9.91
C GLN A 585 -17.49 15.06 -11.14
N ILE A 586 -17.32 15.96 -12.12
CA ILE A 586 -18.12 16.02 -13.34
C ILE A 586 -17.56 15.08 -14.40
N ALA A 587 -16.29 15.22 -14.77
CA ALA A 587 -15.68 14.36 -15.79
C ALA A 587 -15.49 12.91 -15.29
N GLY A 588 -15.44 12.70 -13.97
CA GLY A 588 -15.23 11.40 -13.36
C GLY A 588 -13.91 10.78 -13.83
N ASN A 589 -13.95 9.48 -14.17
CA ASN A 589 -12.77 8.75 -14.61
C ASN A 589 -12.13 9.30 -15.90
N ARG A 590 -12.85 10.09 -16.72
CA ARG A 590 -12.28 10.72 -17.92
C ARG A 590 -11.39 11.93 -17.59
N GLY A 591 -11.63 12.56 -16.44
CA GLY A 591 -10.84 13.69 -15.95
C GLY A 591 -9.70 13.28 -15.01
N ASN A 592 -9.26 12.02 -15.07
CA ASN A 592 -8.16 11.54 -14.25
C ASN A 592 -6.84 12.12 -14.78
N ILE A 593 -6.03 12.65 -13.86
CA ILE A 593 -4.63 12.97 -14.10
C ILE A 593 -3.79 11.69 -14.26
N GLU A 594 -2.55 11.86 -14.71
CA GLU A 594 -1.62 10.75 -14.95
C GLU A 594 -1.40 9.90 -13.70
N MET A 595 -1.10 10.53 -12.55
CA MET A 595 -0.87 9.82 -11.30
C MET A 595 -2.02 8.89 -10.90
N LEU A 596 -3.28 9.35 -11.00
CA LEU A 596 -4.45 8.52 -10.69
C LEU A 596 -4.63 7.36 -11.69
N SER A 597 -4.10 7.50 -12.91
CA SER A 597 -4.16 6.47 -13.94
C SER A 597 -3.04 5.43 -13.75
N GLU A 598 -1.84 5.86 -13.35
CA GLU A 598 -0.73 4.99 -12.91
C GLU A 598 -1.11 4.17 -11.67
N GLU A 599 -1.56 4.82 -10.61
CA GLU A 599 -1.92 4.14 -9.36
C GLU A 599 -3.03 3.11 -9.59
N TYR A 600 -4.01 3.42 -10.43
CA TYR A 600 -5.08 2.47 -10.78
C TYR A 600 -4.56 1.29 -11.61
N THR A 601 -3.70 1.56 -12.59
CA THR A 601 -3.09 0.54 -13.43
C THR A 601 -2.23 -0.42 -12.59
N LEU A 602 -1.40 0.12 -11.70
CA LEU A 602 -0.62 -0.68 -10.75
C LEU A 602 -1.53 -1.47 -9.81
N LEU A 603 -2.62 -0.87 -9.32
CA LEU A 603 -3.59 -1.55 -8.46
C LEU A 603 -4.24 -2.75 -9.17
N MET A 604 -4.48 -2.66 -10.48
CA MET A 604 -4.97 -3.79 -11.27
C MET A 604 -3.94 -4.90 -11.43
N HIS A 605 -2.67 -4.56 -11.61
CA HIS A 605 -1.60 -5.56 -11.58
C HIS A 605 -1.50 -6.24 -10.21
N LYS A 606 -1.49 -5.45 -9.11
CA LYS A 606 -1.52 -5.98 -7.74
C LYS A 606 -2.71 -6.91 -7.50
N LYS A 607 -3.90 -6.57 -8.03
CA LYS A 607 -5.08 -7.44 -7.99
C LYS A 607 -4.83 -8.79 -8.69
N ARG A 608 -4.14 -8.80 -9.84
CA ARG A 608 -3.77 -10.04 -10.56
C ARG A 608 -2.78 -10.89 -9.77
N ASN A 609 -1.91 -10.30 -8.96
CA ASN A 609 -0.95 -11.05 -8.13
C ASN A 609 -1.65 -11.78 -6.97
N VAL A 610 -2.61 -11.11 -6.31
CA VAL A 610 -3.35 -11.70 -5.18
C VAL A 610 -4.51 -12.61 -5.60
N THR A 611 -5.03 -12.46 -6.83
CA THR A 611 -6.13 -13.31 -7.33
C THR A 611 -5.55 -14.60 -7.88
N GLN A 612 -5.97 -15.74 -7.34
CA GLN A 612 -5.45 -17.06 -7.71
C GLN A 612 -6.59 -18.06 -7.86
N SER A 613 -6.39 -19.09 -8.69
CA SER A 613 -7.33 -20.20 -8.78
C SER A 613 -7.11 -21.14 -7.60
N GLY A 614 -8.06 -21.16 -6.67
CA GLY A 614 -8.07 -22.12 -5.55
C GLY A 614 -8.26 -23.58 -5.96
N TYR A 615 -8.54 -23.85 -7.24
CA TYR A 615 -8.73 -25.19 -7.77
C TYR A 615 -7.43 -25.83 -8.29
N GLN A 616 -6.36 -25.04 -8.41
CA GLN A 616 -5.01 -25.52 -8.72
C GLN A 616 -4.32 -25.91 -7.41
N PHE A 617 -4.64 -27.09 -6.90
CA PHE A 617 -4.16 -27.59 -5.62
C PHE A 617 -3.18 -28.74 -5.81
N LYS A 618 -1.90 -28.54 -5.48
CA LYS A 618 -0.82 -29.52 -5.67
C LYS A 618 -0.56 -30.32 -4.39
N PRO A 619 0.09 -31.50 -4.47
CA PRO A 619 0.48 -32.28 -3.29
C PRO A 619 1.28 -31.47 -2.25
N GLN A 620 2.14 -30.55 -2.70
CA GLN A 620 2.90 -29.65 -1.83
C GLN A 620 2.00 -28.74 -1.00
N HIS A 621 0.84 -28.31 -1.54
CA HIS A 621 -0.12 -27.54 -0.74
C HIS A 621 -0.71 -28.40 0.38
N LEU A 622 -1.04 -29.67 0.11
CA LEU A 622 -1.54 -30.59 1.15
C LEU A 622 -0.48 -30.83 2.23
N GLU A 623 0.77 -30.97 1.84
CA GLU A 623 1.90 -31.08 2.75
C GLU A 623 2.00 -29.85 3.66
N ILE A 624 1.93 -28.63 3.09
CA ILE A 624 1.88 -27.39 3.87
C ILE A 624 0.70 -27.39 4.85
N LEU A 625 -0.51 -27.78 4.42
CA LEU A 625 -1.67 -27.84 5.30
C LEU A 625 -1.46 -28.82 6.46
N ARG A 626 -0.89 -30.01 6.20
CA ARG A 626 -0.59 -31.00 7.24
C ARG A 626 0.49 -30.52 8.22
N MET A 627 1.54 -29.86 7.73
CA MET A 627 2.54 -29.21 8.57
C MET A 627 1.89 -28.15 9.48
N LEU A 628 0.99 -27.32 8.94
CA LEU A 628 0.26 -26.33 9.71
C LEU A 628 -0.70 -26.97 10.73
N VAL A 629 -1.32 -28.11 10.42
CA VAL A 629 -2.12 -28.87 11.41
C VAL A 629 -1.23 -29.38 12.53
N LYS A 630 -0.07 -30.01 12.21
CA LYS A 630 0.91 -30.48 13.21
C LYS A 630 1.35 -29.36 14.15
N ILE A 631 1.66 -28.18 13.61
CA ILE A 631 2.00 -26.99 14.43
C ILE A 631 0.77 -26.45 15.17
N GLY A 632 -0.39 -26.43 14.52
CA GLY A 632 -1.69 -25.98 15.05
C GLY A 632 -2.21 -26.79 16.24
N THR A 633 -1.68 -28.00 16.45
CA THR A 633 -1.97 -28.89 17.58
C THR A 633 -0.76 -29.17 18.49
N SER A 634 0.34 -28.43 18.33
CA SER A 634 1.56 -28.58 19.15
C SER A 634 1.40 -28.10 20.59
N THR A 635 2.42 -28.31 21.44
CA THR A 635 2.40 -28.00 22.88
C THR A 635 2.23 -26.51 23.19
N TYR A 636 2.84 -25.61 22.41
CA TYR A 636 2.88 -24.17 22.69
C TYR A 636 1.72 -23.40 22.04
N SER A 637 0.92 -22.70 22.86
CA SER A 637 -0.24 -21.92 22.38
C SER A 637 0.11 -20.87 21.34
N GLN A 638 1.27 -20.22 21.47
CA GLN A 638 1.74 -19.20 20.52
C GLN A 638 1.98 -19.78 19.12
N ASN A 639 2.50 -21.01 19.03
CA ASN A 639 2.68 -21.72 17.76
C ASN A 639 1.32 -22.11 17.18
N ARG A 640 0.44 -22.65 18.02
CA ARG A 640 -0.93 -23.03 17.62
C ARG A 640 -1.69 -21.86 17.00
N VAL A 641 -1.80 -20.74 17.71
CA VAL A 641 -2.56 -19.56 17.26
C VAL A 641 -2.03 -19.04 15.90
N LYS A 642 -0.71 -18.99 15.73
CA LYS A 642 -0.11 -18.50 14.48
C LYS A 642 -0.35 -19.45 13.30
N ALA A 643 -0.17 -20.75 13.51
CA ALA A 643 -0.39 -21.76 12.48
C ALA A 643 -1.87 -21.87 12.08
N GLN A 644 -2.77 -21.83 13.07
CA GLN A 644 -4.22 -21.84 12.85
C GLN A 644 -4.67 -20.65 12.00
N LEU A 645 -4.16 -19.44 12.27
CA LEU A 645 -4.46 -18.26 11.47
C LEU A 645 -4.04 -18.43 10.00
N VAL A 646 -2.83 -18.93 9.75
CA VAL A 646 -2.34 -19.18 8.39
C VAL A 646 -3.16 -20.28 7.71
N LEU A 647 -3.46 -21.36 8.43
CA LEU A 647 -4.26 -22.47 7.93
C LEU A 647 -5.67 -22.01 7.50
N VAL A 648 -6.35 -21.23 8.34
CA VAL A 648 -7.68 -20.69 8.02
C VAL A 648 -7.64 -19.84 6.76
N ASN A 649 -6.62 -19.01 6.58
CA ASN A 649 -6.46 -18.20 5.37
C ASN A 649 -6.25 -19.07 4.12
N LEU A 650 -5.36 -20.06 4.18
CA LEU A 650 -5.15 -20.99 3.05
C LEU A 650 -6.40 -21.80 2.72
N LEU A 651 -7.18 -22.20 3.72
CA LEU A 651 -8.45 -22.91 3.52
C LEU A 651 -9.57 -22.04 2.94
N LYS A 652 -9.40 -20.71 2.92
CA LYS A 652 -10.24 -19.77 2.17
C LYS A 652 -9.77 -19.64 0.72
N ASP A 653 -8.46 -19.67 0.51
CA ASP A 653 -7.84 -19.59 -0.82
C ASP A 653 -8.05 -20.89 -1.63
N TYR A 654 -8.11 -22.04 -0.96
CA TYR A 654 -8.29 -23.36 -1.58
C TYR A 654 -9.64 -24.01 -1.15
N PRO A 655 -10.72 -23.82 -1.92
CA PRO A 655 -12.00 -24.46 -1.66
C PRO A 655 -11.87 -25.99 -1.57
N PHE A 656 -12.67 -26.62 -0.72
CA PHE A 656 -12.66 -28.09 -0.49
C PHE A 656 -11.39 -28.70 0.14
N ALA A 657 -10.27 -27.97 0.25
CA ALA A 657 -9.03 -28.49 0.83
C ALA A 657 -9.16 -28.95 2.29
N HIS A 658 -10.15 -28.41 3.02
CA HIS A 658 -10.49 -28.85 4.36
C HIS A 658 -10.84 -30.35 4.46
N ARG A 659 -11.42 -30.95 3.41
CA ARG A 659 -11.76 -32.37 3.38
C ARG A 659 -10.53 -33.28 3.51
N SER A 660 -9.38 -32.81 3.05
CA SER A 660 -8.12 -33.57 3.08
C SER A 660 -7.42 -33.55 4.44
N ILE A 661 -7.84 -32.68 5.38
CA ILE A 661 -7.24 -32.55 6.72
C ILE A 661 -8.23 -32.84 7.86
N ILE A 662 -9.54 -32.85 7.59
CA ILE A 662 -10.57 -33.02 8.62
C ILE A 662 -10.45 -34.35 9.36
N GLY A 663 -10.08 -35.42 8.65
CA GLY A 663 -9.85 -36.73 9.25
C GLY A 663 -8.69 -36.74 10.25
N ASP A 664 -7.64 -35.94 10.00
CA ASP A 664 -6.51 -35.83 10.92
C ASP A 664 -6.89 -35.06 12.19
N LEU A 665 -7.77 -34.04 12.08
CA LEU A 665 -8.30 -33.31 13.23
C LEU A 665 -9.24 -34.15 14.08
N VAL A 666 -10.15 -34.91 13.45
CA VAL A 666 -11.13 -35.77 14.13
C VAL A 666 -10.44 -36.88 14.93
N LYS A 667 -9.36 -37.47 14.39
CA LYS A 667 -8.55 -38.47 15.11
C LYS A 667 -8.03 -37.93 16.45
N LEU A 668 -7.69 -36.64 16.53
CA LEU A 668 -7.19 -36.06 17.78
C LEU A 668 -8.27 -35.92 18.86
N LEU A 669 -9.55 -35.90 18.48
CA LEU A 669 -10.69 -35.83 19.40
C LEU A 669 -11.19 -37.19 19.87
N ASP A 670 -10.82 -38.27 19.17
CA ASP A 670 -11.26 -39.62 19.47
C ASP A 670 -10.80 -40.06 20.87
N PRO A 671 -11.73 -40.43 21.78
CA PRO A 671 -11.40 -40.98 23.08
C PRO A 671 -10.57 -42.25 23.05
N ALA A 672 -10.48 -42.99 21.95
CA ALA A 672 -9.57 -44.13 21.84
C ALA A 672 -8.09 -43.68 21.74
N ASN A 673 -7.85 -42.47 21.22
CA ASN A 673 -6.51 -41.93 21.07
C ASN A 673 -6.05 -41.23 22.35
N ASN A 674 -4.79 -41.43 22.73
CA ASN A 674 -4.18 -40.79 23.90
C ASN A 674 -3.66 -39.37 23.58
N SER A 675 -4.51 -38.55 22.95
CA SER A 675 -4.17 -37.18 22.58
C SER A 675 -4.00 -36.30 23.81
N SER A 676 -3.03 -35.39 23.79
CA SER A 676 -2.85 -34.41 24.87
C SER A 676 -3.97 -33.37 24.91
N HIS A 677 -4.15 -32.70 26.05
CA HIS A 677 -5.12 -31.61 26.17
C HIS A 677 -4.84 -30.48 25.17
N GLU A 678 -3.57 -30.22 24.86
CA GLU A 678 -3.11 -29.20 23.93
C GLU A 678 -3.49 -29.57 22.48
N GLN A 679 -3.36 -30.85 22.12
CA GLN A 679 -3.77 -31.38 20.81
C GLN A 679 -5.29 -31.31 20.64
N VAL A 680 -6.06 -31.76 21.63
CA VAL A 680 -7.53 -31.68 21.63
C VAL A 680 -7.97 -30.23 21.50
N LYS A 681 -7.40 -29.33 22.31
CA LYS A 681 -7.70 -27.89 22.25
C LYS A 681 -7.36 -27.28 20.89
N GLY A 682 -6.22 -27.66 20.31
CA GLY A 682 -5.80 -27.20 18.98
C GLY A 682 -6.75 -27.66 17.88
N ALA A 683 -7.17 -28.93 17.92
CA ALA A 683 -8.12 -29.50 16.97
C ALA A 683 -9.50 -28.84 17.08
N LEU A 684 -10.02 -28.66 18.30
CA LEU A 684 -11.29 -27.95 18.53
C LEU A 684 -11.25 -26.53 17.97
N HIS A 685 -10.20 -25.76 18.26
CA HIS A 685 -10.06 -24.40 17.71
C HIS A 685 -10.12 -24.35 16.17
N MET A 686 -9.48 -25.31 15.50
CA MET A 686 -9.49 -25.38 14.02
C MET A 686 -10.86 -25.79 13.46
N LEU A 687 -11.60 -26.63 14.18
CA LEU A 687 -12.92 -27.06 13.76
C LEU A 687 -13.98 -25.97 13.98
N THR A 688 -13.83 -25.16 15.04
CA THR A 688 -14.87 -24.23 15.51
C THR A 688 -14.67 -22.78 15.06
N ASP A 689 -13.46 -22.20 15.04
CA ASP A 689 -13.04 -20.79 14.68
C ASP A 689 -14.02 -19.61 14.97
N HIS A 690 -15.12 -19.84 15.71
CA HIS A 690 -16.20 -18.90 16.09
C HIS A 690 -16.71 -17.99 14.97
N LYS A 691 -16.67 -18.47 13.72
CA LYS A 691 -17.06 -17.72 12.52
C LYS A 691 -17.89 -18.62 11.61
N ARG A 692 -18.64 -18.01 10.69
CA ARG A 692 -19.41 -18.72 9.64
C ARG A 692 -18.55 -19.66 8.77
N ASP A 693 -17.24 -19.40 8.68
CA ASP A 693 -16.29 -20.20 7.89
C ASP A 693 -15.73 -21.43 8.63
N ALA A 694 -16.18 -21.67 9.88
CA ALA A 694 -15.76 -22.80 10.71
C ALA A 694 -15.87 -24.13 9.96
N LEU A 695 -14.88 -25.02 10.11
CA LEU A 695 -14.85 -26.27 9.35
C LEU A 695 -16.09 -27.14 9.61
N MET A 696 -16.59 -27.15 10.85
CA MET A 696 -17.80 -27.87 11.23
C MET A 696 -19.09 -27.29 10.63
N LEU A 697 -19.08 -26.02 10.19
CA LEU A 697 -20.24 -25.33 9.61
C LEU A 697 -20.19 -25.26 8.08
N ARG A 698 -19.05 -25.61 7.46
CA ARG A 698 -18.91 -25.57 6.00
C ARG A 698 -19.94 -26.48 5.33
N ALA A 699 -20.54 -25.98 4.26
CA ALA A 699 -21.51 -26.74 3.47
C ALA A 699 -20.87 -28.00 2.89
N GLY A 700 -21.51 -29.15 3.15
CA GLY A 700 -21.03 -30.47 2.74
C GLY A 700 -21.26 -31.50 3.86
N PHE A 701 -22.22 -32.41 3.64
CA PHE A 701 -22.62 -33.39 4.65
C PHE A 701 -21.45 -34.29 5.08
N GLU A 702 -20.55 -34.67 4.18
CA GLU A 702 -19.41 -35.54 4.48
C GLU A 702 -18.49 -34.98 5.58
N ALA A 703 -18.14 -33.70 5.49
CA ALA A 703 -17.29 -33.04 6.48
C ALA A 703 -18.01 -32.89 7.82
N GLN A 704 -19.32 -32.58 7.78
CA GLN A 704 -20.15 -32.43 8.98
C GLN A 704 -20.37 -33.77 9.70
N LEU A 705 -20.57 -34.85 8.95
CA LEU A 705 -20.71 -36.22 9.46
C LEU A 705 -19.43 -36.71 10.16
N LEU A 706 -18.27 -36.18 9.81
CA LEU A 706 -17.02 -36.46 10.51
C LEU A 706 -16.82 -35.55 11.73
N ALA A 707 -16.98 -34.23 11.56
CA ALA A 707 -16.64 -33.27 12.60
C ALA A 707 -17.64 -33.22 13.76
N MET A 708 -18.95 -33.16 13.49
CA MET A 708 -19.94 -32.95 14.55
C MET A 708 -19.99 -34.12 15.54
N PRO A 709 -20.05 -35.41 15.10
CA PRO A 709 -20.02 -36.53 16.04
C PRO A 709 -18.71 -36.60 16.83
N ALA A 710 -17.58 -36.25 16.22
CA ALA A 710 -16.29 -36.23 16.90
C ALA A 710 -16.21 -35.17 18.01
N ILE A 711 -16.79 -33.98 17.77
CA ILE A 711 -16.87 -32.92 18.79
C ILE A 711 -17.73 -33.37 19.96
N VAL A 712 -18.89 -33.99 19.70
CA VAL A 712 -19.77 -34.52 20.75
C VAL A 712 -19.12 -35.67 21.51
N GLY A 713 -18.41 -36.54 20.80
CA GLY A 713 -17.70 -37.69 21.35
C GLY A 713 -16.37 -37.36 22.03
N THR A 714 -15.95 -36.08 22.09
CA THR A 714 -14.69 -35.69 22.72
C THR A 714 -14.70 -36.00 24.21
N ARG A 715 -13.59 -36.53 24.76
CA ARG A 715 -13.47 -36.86 26.20
C ARG A 715 -13.80 -35.64 27.08
N HIS A 716 -14.50 -35.87 28.19
CA HIS A 716 -14.72 -34.84 29.20
C HIS A 716 -13.39 -34.27 29.69
N SER A 717 -13.30 -32.93 29.74
CA SER A 717 -12.11 -32.19 30.16
C SER A 717 -12.49 -31.24 31.29
N GLU A 718 -11.69 -31.23 32.36
CA GLU A 718 -11.85 -30.30 33.48
C GLU A 718 -11.27 -28.90 33.20
N LYS A 719 -10.47 -28.76 32.12
CA LYS A 719 -9.88 -27.46 31.74
C LYS A 719 -10.99 -26.50 31.24
N PRO A 720 -11.20 -25.33 31.88
CA PRO A 720 -12.26 -24.38 31.49
C PRO A 720 -12.19 -23.99 30.01
N SER A 721 -10.98 -23.71 29.51
CA SER A 721 -10.81 -23.30 28.11
C SER A 721 -11.16 -24.35 27.04
N ILE A 722 -11.32 -25.63 27.41
CA ILE A 722 -11.83 -26.67 26.49
C ILE A 722 -13.35 -26.75 26.61
N ILE A 723 -13.89 -26.61 27.82
CA ILE A 723 -15.34 -26.51 28.07
C ILE A 723 -15.91 -25.31 27.29
N ASP A 724 -15.26 -24.14 27.41
CA ASP A 724 -15.63 -22.92 26.68
C ASP A 724 -15.68 -23.15 25.17
N LEU A 725 -14.71 -23.90 24.61
CA LEU A 725 -14.66 -24.19 23.17
C LEU A 725 -15.80 -25.11 22.72
N LEU A 726 -16.18 -26.10 23.53
CA LEU A 726 -17.29 -27.00 23.25
C LEU A 726 -18.63 -26.27 23.35
N GLU A 727 -18.81 -25.43 24.37
CA GLU A 727 -19.97 -24.56 24.50
C GLU A 727 -20.07 -23.59 23.30
N GLN A 728 -18.94 -23.00 22.91
CA GLN A 728 -18.89 -22.15 21.73
C GLN A 728 -19.17 -22.90 20.42
N ALA A 729 -18.75 -24.17 20.31
CA ALA A 729 -19.08 -25.02 19.17
C ALA A 729 -20.59 -25.24 19.07
N GLN A 730 -21.23 -25.57 20.20
CA GLN A 730 -22.68 -25.70 20.30
C GLN A 730 -23.40 -24.41 19.91
N ASN A 731 -22.99 -23.27 20.48
CA ASN A 731 -23.59 -21.97 20.18
C ASN A 731 -23.41 -21.61 18.70
N SER A 732 -22.25 -21.90 18.11
CA SER A 732 -21.99 -21.65 16.69
C SER A 732 -22.89 -22.49 15.78
N ILE A 733 -23.18 -23.74 16.12
CA ILE A 733 -24.16 -24.55 15.37
C ILE A 733 -25.55 -23.92 15.46
N VAL A 734 -25.98 -23.54 16.66
CA VAL A 734 -27.34 -22.99 16.86
C VAL A 734 -27.51 -21.63 16.15
N GLU A 735 -26.51 -20.77 16.22
CA GLU A 735 -26.60 -19.39 15.71
C GLU A 735 -26.25 -19.26 14.22
N LEU A 736 -25.34 -20.09 13.70
CA LEU A 736 -24.72 -19.87 12.39
C LEU A 736 -24.98 -21.00 11.38
N TYR A 737 -25.58 -22.13 11.76
CA TYR A 737 -25.85 -23.21 10.83
C TYR A 737 -26.96 -22.83 9.83
N GLU A 738 -26.60 -22.78 8.55
CA GLU A 738 -27.54 -22.54 7.45
C GLU A 738 -27.97 -23.89 6.87
N SER A 739 -29.28 -24.18 6.87
CA SER A 739 -29.81 -25.39 6.24
C SER A 739 -29.72 -25.28 4.71
N TYR A 740 -29.21 -26.32 4.07
CA TYR A 740 -29.08 -26.41 2.62
C TYR A 740 -29.85 -27.62 2.07
N ARG A 741 -30.23 -27.54 0.79
CA ARG A 741 -31.09 -28.55 0.17
C ARG A 741 -30.33 -29.87 0.04
N ILE A 742 -31.05 -30.96 0.28
CA ILE A 742 -30.57 -32.32 0.02
C ILE A 742 -30.60 -32.59 -1.50
N GLU A 743 -31.60 -32.05 -2.20
CA GLU A 743 -31.78 -32.24 -3.63
C GLU A 743 -31.76 -30.89 -4.38
N TYR A 744 -31.02 -30.85 -5.49
CA TYR A 744 -30.96 -29.72 -6.41
C TYR A 744 -31.50 -30.17 -7.78
N ASP A 745 -32.71 -29.71 -8.15
CA ASP A 745 -33.26 -29.86 -9.50
C ASP A 745 -32.94 -28.60 -10.31
N VAL A 746 -32.08 -28.73 -11.34
CA VAL A 746 -31.72 -27.63 -12.23
C VAL A 746 -32.52 -27.74 -13.53
N ARG A 747 -33.58 -26.95 -13.67
CA ARG A 747 -34.36 -26.85 -14.91
C ARG A 747 -33.81 -25.74 -15.81
N LEU A 748 -33.20 -26.13 -16.93
CA LEU A 748 -32.76 -25.19 -17.97
C LEU A 748 -33.96 -24.69 -18.79
N VAL A 749 -34.50 -23.54 -18.42
CA VAL A 749 -35.54 -22.86 -19.21
C VAL A 749 -34.86 -21.96 -20.26
N ARG A 750 -34.96 -22.34 -21.55
CA ARG A 750 -34.52 -21.47 -22.65
C ARG A 750 -35.54 -20.36 -22.87
N PHE A 751 -35.26 -19.15 -22.38
CA PHE A 751 -36.02 -17.97 -22.78
C PHE A 751 -35.73 -17.65 -24.25
N HIS A 752 -36.69 -17.90 -25.14
CA HIS A 752 -36.70 -17.29 -26.46
C HIS A 752 -37.04 -15.81 -26.29
N LEU A 753 -36.05 -14.94 -26.36
CA LEU A 753 -36.29 -13.50 -26.52
C LEU A 753 -37.00 -13.31 -27.87
N PRO A 754 -38.17 -12.65 -27.91
CA PRO A 754 -38.78 -12.28 -29.19
C PRO A 754 -37.80 -11.38 -29.92
N SER A 755 -37.53 -11.70 -31.19
CA SER A 755 -36.82 -10.81 -32.10
C SER A 755 -37.59 -9.49 -32.18
N CYS A 756 -37.06 -8.43 -31.58
CA CYS A 756 -37.53 -7.07 -31.83
C CYS A 756 -37.24 -6.75 -33.30
N ALA A 757 -38.29 -6.72 -34.11
CA ALA A 757 -38.31 -6.12 -35.44
C ALA A 757 -38.28 -4.59 -35.35
#